data_AF-A0A2W7BK79-F1
#
_entry.id   AF-A0A2W7BK79-F1
#
_cell.length_a   1.000
_cell.length_b   1.000
_cell.length_c   1.000
_cell.angle_alpha   90.00
_cell.angle_beta   90.00
_cell.angle_gamma   90.00
#
_symmetry.space_group_name_H-M   'P 1'
#
loop_
_entity.id
_entity.type
_entity.pdbx_description
1 polymer ?
#
loop_
_entity_poly.entity_id
_entity_poly.type
_entity_poly.pdbx_seq_one_letter_code
_entity_poly.pdbx_strand_id
1 'polypeptide(L)'
;MTNWHPEAQVFLVNEQYSELVNYYEVLVERKPDDTNNDLYLGLAYLLQGQEEQAQAIWFFALSQEIDSDLKTQALIDILTTESIRQEKLEKHEIAWRLRGNIQELEPNNLNNLMNFIRLEATLKLPVSITIENTQVIELLLKENVKTLSTELIIATLNQVLYIVSEQSVDFARACLTHSSNSLNVVLAITMVAKNLNLVDNLILYPVDLINVCREKYPDDLALIHALFVYYSDDIKYYEKALEAAQEFLNKSQTTSARTFAFRQFLYLYLRHYNWDEAMIIAPYFIHEINKFASENLSIEGFIASVLPMLPHNLLNLQDNPRFNRYIFNQFNRNFQDITLKLGAIGFQYQSYPNALTKDRPLRIGYIGHTFRYHSVGWLCRWLMAYHDISQFEVFIYSLTHYADEMTEKWFIKNSTQFYSYSQDTFYEDIVQQIRDDRIDILIDVDSITLNLTCEVMVHKPAPIQVTWLGLDASGIPAIDYFIADPYVLPDDAQDYYSEKIWRLPHTYLGIDGFEVGVSTLTRESIGIEKDAIIFMNIQGTLKLHPDILRLQMRIVKNIPNSYLLVKGKNDQVFFQQLYTRLAKEEGIEINRLRFLANTPTVLEHRANLGIADVVLDTYPYNGATTTLETLWMEIPLVTKVGEQFAARNSYTFMINAGISEGIAWSDEEYVGWGVKLGTDQNLRREISDKLRQGKKILPLWNGKQFAREMENAYRQMWEIYIKEN
;
A
#
# COMPACT_ATOMS: atom_id res chain seq x y z
N MET A 1 36.84 15.35 18.55
CA MET A 1 37.75 16.06 17.62
C MET A 1 39.06 15.32 17.72
N THR A 2 39.60 14.85 16.60
CA THR A 2 40.98 14.33 16.55
C THR A 2 41.89 15.46 17.01
N ASN A 3 42.84 15.18 17.90
CA ASN A 3 43.83 16.17 18.33
C ASN A 3 44.91 16.33 17.25
N TRP A 4 44.49 16.67 16.02
CA TRP A 4 45.41 17.10 14.98
C TRP A 4 46.20 18.31 15.49
N HIS A 5 47.45 18.43 15.05
CA HIS A 5 48.20 19.66 15.25
C HIS A 5 47.42 20.83 14.61
N PRO A 6 47.33 22.01 15.25
CA PRO A 6 46.55 23.14 14.72
C PRO A 6 46.87 23.51 13.28
N GLU A 7 48.14 23.38 12.88
CA GLU A 7 48.61 23.65 11.51
C GLU A 7 48.17 22.54 10.53
N ALA A 8 48.19 21.28 10.96
CA ALA A 8 47.72 20.14 10.18
C ALA A 8 46.19 20.18 9.95
N GLN A 9 45.44 20.72 10.91
CA GLN A 9 43.99 20.83 10.81
C GLN A 9 43.55 21.69 9.61
N VAL A 10 44.33 22.72 9.26
CA VAL A 10 44.05 23.57 8.09
C VAL A 10 44.13 22.75 6.80
N PHE A 11 45.19 21.95 6.64
CA PHE A 11 45.34 21.10 5.46
C PHE A 11 44.26 20.01 5.40
N LEU A 12 43.90 19.42 6.54
CA LEU A 12 42.85 18.41 6.63
C LEU A 12 41.46 18.94 6.22
N VAL A 13 41.09 20.13 6.71
CA VAL A 13 39.78 20.76 6.40
C VAL A 13 39.70 21.18 4.93
N ASN A 14 40.82 21.61 4.34
CA ASN A 14 40.91 21.99 2.93
C ASN A 14 41.18 20.82 1.99
N GLU A 15 41.25 19.58 2.50
CA GLU A 15 41.53 18.35 1.72
C GLU A 15 42.88 18.37 1.00
N GLN A 16 43.85 19.12 1.54
CA GLN A 16 45.20 19.25 1.04
C GLN A 16 46.08 18.12 1.60
N TYR A 17 45.79 16.88 1.20
CA TYR A 17 46.45 15.70 1.79
C TYR A 17 47.94 15.60 1.47
N SER A 18 48.40 16.15 0.35
CA SER A 18 49.84 16.17 0.02
C SER A 18 50.62 17.09 0.95
N GLU A 19 50.06 18.25 1.27
CA GLU A 19 50.60 19.20 2.22
C GLU A 19 50.53 18.67 3.66
N LEU A 20 49.47 17.93 3.98
CA LEU A 20 49.33 17.21 5.25
C LEU A 20 50.43 16.15 5.43
N VAL A 21 50.69 15.34 4.41
CA VAL A 21 51.77 14.35 4.41
C VAL A 21 53.12 15.03 4.60
N ASN A 22 53.45 16.05 3.78
CA ASN A 22 54.70 16.79 3.89
C ASN A 22 54.91 17.40 5.28
N TYR A 23 53.85 17.93 5.90
CA TYR A 23 53.91 18.47 7.26
C TYR A 23 54.34 17.40 8.27
N TYR A 24 53.73 16.22 8.21
CA TYR A 24 54.02 15.14 9.15
C TYR A 24 55.37 14.45 8.88
N GLU A 25 55.80 14.31 7.62
CA GLU A 25 57.15 13.82 7.28
C GLU A 25 58.23 14.70 7.93
N VAL A 26 58.12 16.02 7.76
CA VAL A 26 59.04 16.99 8.37
C VAL A 26 58.98 16.94 9.90
N LEU A 27 57.80 16.69 10.47
CA LEU A 27 57.62 16.62 11.92
C LEU A 27 58.27 15.36 12.52
N VAL A 28 58.10 14.20 11.86
CA VAL A 28 58.75 12.94 12.23
C VAL A 28 60.27 13.04 12.13
N GLU A 29 60.81 13.64 11.08
CA GLU A 29 62.26 13.87 10.95
C GLU A 29 62.83 14.76 12.06
N ARG A 30 62.08 15.77 12.50
CA ARG A 30 62.52 16.73 13.53
C ARG A 30 62.37 16.20 14.94
N LYS A 31 61.46 15.27 15.17
CA LYS A 31 61.15 14.68 16.49
C LYS A 31 61.02 13.15 16.36
N PRO A 32 62.11 12.45 16.04
CA PRO A 32 62.07 11.00 15.80
C PRO A 32 61.69 10.19 17.05
N ASP A 33 61.85 10.75 18.25
CA ASP A 33 61.48 10.11 19.51
C ASP A 33 59.97 10.21 19.84
N ASP A 34 59.20 11.02 19.10
CA ASP A 34 57.76 11.21 19.32
C ASP A 34 56.94 10.40 18.30
N THR A 35 56.76 9.12 18.61
CA THR A 35 56.09 8.13 17.76
C THR A 35 54.59 8.39 17.57
N ASN A 36 54.00 9.40 18.23
CA ASN A 36 52.63 9.83 17.93
C ASN A 36 52.54 10.53 16.57
N ASN A 37 53.62 11.18 16.13
CA ASN A 37 53.67 11.83 14.82
C ASN A 37 53.59 10.80 13.68
N ASP A 38 54.16 9.61 13.89
CA ASP A 38 54.06 8.48 12.95
C ASP A 38 52.63 8.00 12.77
N LEU A 39 51.81 7.99 13.84
CA LEU A 39 50.40 7.60 13.74
C LEU A 39 49.62 8.53 12.81
N TYR A 40 49.83 9.84 12.96
CA TYR A 40 49.19 10.85 12.10
C TYR A 40 49.80 10.93 10.70
N LEU A 41 51.09 10.62 10.53
CA LEU A 41 51.73 10.48 9.22
C LEU A 41 51.10 9.31 8.45
N GLY A 42 50.94 8.15 9.07
CA GLY A 42 50.24 7.01 8.46
C GLY A 42 48.79 7.35 8.10
N LEU A 43 48.07 8.08 8.96
CA LEU A 43 46.73 8.55 8.62
C LEU A 43 46.72 9.50 7.42
N ALA A 44 47.69 10.43 7.33
CA ALA A 44 47.82 11.33 6.19
C ALA A 44 48.08 10.57 4.88
N TYR A 45 48.95 9.56 4.89
CA TYR A 45 49.17 8.67 3.74
C TYR A 45 47.89 7.93 3.35
N LEU A 46 47.17 7.35 4.31
CA LEU A 46 45.91 6.64 4.01
C LEU A 46 44.87 7.58 3.38
N LEU A 47 44.72 8.81 3.88
CA LEU A 47 43.82 9.82 3.31
C LEU A 47 44.24 10.26 1.90
N GLN A 48 45.53 10.20 1.58
CA GLN A 48 46.07 10.43 0.24
C GLN A 48 45.96 9.20 -0.70
N GLY A 49 45.43 8.07 -0.21
CA GLY A 49 45.29 6.83 -0.97
C GLY A 49 46.54 5.94 -0.99
N GLN A 50 47.51 6.20 -0.11
CA GLN A 50 48.77 5.48 0.02
C GLN A 50 48.72 4.48 1.19
N GLU A 51 47.97 3.39 1.01
CA GLU A 51 47.65 2.45 2.07
C GLU A 51 48.86 1.60 2.51
N GLU A 52 49.67 1.12 1.57
CA GLU A 52 50.89 0.35 1.89
C GLU A 52 51.89 1.19 2.71
N GLN A 53 52.03 2.47 2.38
CA GLN A 53 52.86 3.41 3.13
C GLN A 53 52.31 3.66 4.53
N ALA A 54 50.99 3.85 4.65
CA ALA A 54 50.33 4.02 5.94
C ALA A 54 50.57 2.82 6.87
N GLN A 55 50.36 1.60 6.36
CA GLN A 55 50.57 0.36 7.11
C GLN A 55 52.04 0.16 7.50
N ALA A 56 52.99 0.47 6.60
CA ALA A 56 54.41 0.37 6.90
C ALA A 56 54.84 1.31 8.03
N ILE A 57 54.34 2.56 8.02
CA ILE A 57 54.62 3.55 9.06
C ILE A 57 54.01 3.11 10.41
N TRP A 58 52.76 2.64 10.42
CA TRP A 58 52.13 2.17 11.65
C TRP A 58 52.81 0.92 12.21
N PHE A 59 53.16 -0.05 11.35
CA PHE A 59 53.89 -1.25 11.78
C PHE A 59 55.24 -0.87 12.41
N PHE A 60 55.97 0.05 11.79
CA PHE A 60 57.21 0.56 12.35
C PHE A 60 56.98 1.24 13.71
N ALA A 61 56.03 2.17 13.81
CA ALA A 61 55.73 2.91 15.03
C ALA A 61 55.31 1.98 16.19
N LEU A 62 54.48 0.98 15.91
CA LEU A 62 54.03 -0.01 16.90
C LEU A 62 55.16 -0.95 17.35
N SER A 63 56.13 -1.25 16.47
CA SER A 63 57.28 -2.11 16.80
C SER A 63 58.32 -1.47 17.72
N GLN A 64 58.33 -0.14 17.83
CA GLN A 64 59.29 0.62 18.65
C GLN A 64 58.80 0.91 20.09
N GLU A 65 57.51 0.67 20.37
CA GLU A 65 56.89 0.95 21.68
C GLU A 65 57.04 -0.22 22.66
N ILE A 66 57.33 0.11 23.93
CA ILE A 66 57.48 -0.88 25.02
C ILE A 66 56.10 -1.37 25.49
N ASP A 67 55.07 -0.52 25.38
CA ASP A 67 53.67 -0.84 25.66
C ASP A 67 52.86 -0.74 24.36
N SER A 68 52.98 -1.77 23.53
CA SER A 68 52.33 -1.85 22.21
C SER A 68 50.81 -1.70 22.27
N ASP A 69 50.19 -2.06 23.39
CA ASP A 69 48.74 -2.09 23.54
C ASP A 69 48.18 -0.65 23.68
N LEU A 70 48.84 0.20 24.49
CA LEU A 70 48.47 1.62 24.61
C LEU A 70 48.59 2.36 23.26
N LYS A 71 49.64 2.07 22.49
CA LYS A 71 49.86 2.73 21.20
C LYS A 71 48.87 2.26 20.14
N THR A 72 48.57 0.97 20.13
CA THR A 72 47.53 0.39 19.27
C THR A 72 46.18 1.05 19.56
N GLN A 73 45.83 1.22 20.83
CA GLN A 73 44.59 1.92 21.20
C GLN A 73 44.57 3.38 20.73
N ALA A 74 45.68 4.11 20.86
CA ALA A 74 45.77 5.48 20.37
C ALA A 74 45.57 5.58 18.85
N LEU A 75 46.10 4.63 18.08
CA LEU A 75 45.87 4.54 16.64
C LEU A 75 44.39 4.24 16.33
N ILE A 76 43.78 3.29 17.02
CA ILE A 76 42.36 2.95 16.87
C ILE A 76 41.47 4.17 17.14
N ASP A 77 41.76 4.97 18.17
CA ASP A 77 41.00 6.17 18.50
C ASP A 77 41.13 7.26 17.42
N ILE A 78 42.33 7.42 16.86
CA ILE A 78 42.61 8.33 15.73
C ILE A 78 41.81 7.92 14.50
N LEU A 79 41.90 6.64 14.08
CA LEU A 79 41.19 6.10 12.93
C LEU A 79 39.66 6.14 13.12
N THR A 80 39.18 5.85 14.33
CA THR A 80 37.76 5.91 14.67
C THR A 80 37.23 7.33 14.56
N THR A 81 37.98 8.31 15.06
CA THR A 81 37.56 9.71 15.01
C THR A 81 37.53 10.24 13.58
N GLU A 82 38.53 9.88 12.76
CA GLU A 82 38.59 10.31 11.37
C GLU A 82 37.54 9.60 10.50
N SER A 83 37.29 8.30 10.70
CA SER A 83 36.22 7.59 9.98
C SER A 83 34.85 8.21 10.21
N ILE A 84 34.50 8.57 11.46
CA ILE A 84 33.25 9.29 11.78
C ILE A 84 33.18 10.64 11.03
N ARG A 85 34.31 11.35 10.89
CA ARG A 85 34.35 12.61 10.13
C ARG A 85 34.09 12.37 8.63
N GLN A 86 34.70 11.35 8.06
CA GLN A 86 34.53 10.99 6.64
C GLN A 86 33.09 10.53 6.34
N GLU A 87 32.46 9.79 7.25
CA GLU A 87 31.04 9.43 7.15
C GLU A 87 30.13 10.67 7.12
N LYS A 88 30.40 11.68 7.98
CA LYS A 88 29.66 12.95 7.97
C LYS A 88 29.85 13.78 6.70
N LEU A 89 30.94 13.53 5.96
CA LEU A 89 31.22 14.13 4.66
C LEU A 89 30.72 13.26 3.49
N GLU A 90 29.99 12.18 3.77
CA GLU A 90 29.49 11.20 2.78
C GLU A 90 30.62 10.51 1.98
N LYS A 91 31.84 10.51 2.52
CA LYS A 91 33.03 9.86 1.93
C LYS A 91 33.16 8.42 2.41
N HIS A 92 32.16 7.61 2.05
CA HIS A 92 32.02 6.23 2.56
C HIS A 92 33.20 5.32 2.22
N GLU A 93 33.84 5.48 1.06
CA GLU A 93 35.01 4.66 0.67
C GLU A 93 36.21 4.90 1.59
N ILE A 94 36.50 6.16 1.93
CA ILE A 94 37.61 6.51 2.83
C ILE A 94 37.30 6.02 4.26
N ALA A 95 36.06 6.24 4.72
CA ALA A 95 35.61 5.73 6.01
C ALA A 95 35.74 4.20 6.09
N TRP A 96 35.39 3.49 5.01
CA TRP A 96 35.50 2.03 4.92
C TRP A 96 36.95 1.56 5.04
N ARG A 97 37.91 2.18 4.33
CA ARG A 97 39.34 1.85 4.46
C ARG A 97 39.89 2.09 5.86
N LEU A 98 39.52 3.21 6.48
CA LEU A 98 39.89 3.53 7.86
C LEU A 98 39.39 2.45 8.84
N ARG A 99 38.12 2.03 8.68
CA ARG A 99 37.50 0.96 9.48
C ARG A 99 38.11 -0.42 9.22
N GLY A 100 38.54 -0.68 7.98
CA GLY A 100 39.27 -1.90 7.62
C GLY A 100 40.62 -2.00 8.34
N ASN A 101 41.37 -0.91 8.44
CA ASN A 101 42.62 -0.89 9.20
C ASN A 101 42.38 -1.07 10.71
N ILE A 102 41.31 -0.50 11.28
CA ILE A 102 40.91 -0.81 12.67
C ILE A 102 40.59 -2.30 12.82
N GLN A 103 39.95 -2.92 11.83
CA GLN A 103 39.58 -4.33 11.87
C GLN A 103 40.80 -5.26 11.89
N GLU A 104 41.89 -4.91 11.20
CA GLU A 104 43.14 -5.65 11.26
C GLU A 104 43.83 -5.53 12.63
N LEU A 105 43.76 -4.33 13.23
CA LEU A 105 44.38 -4.04 14.54
C LEU A 105 43.61 -4.66 15.71
N GLU A 106 42.28 -4.63 15.68
CA GLU A 106 41.42 -5.14 16.75
C GLU A 106 40.26 -6.00 16.18
N PRO A 107 40.53 -7.25 15.77
CA PRO A 107 39.55 -8.06 15.04
C PRO A 107 38.23 -8.33 15.77
N ASN A 108 38.25 -8.28 17.11
CA ASN A 108 37.10 -8.56 17.96
C ASN A 108 36.31 -7.28 18.34
N ASN A 109 36.65 -6.11 17.80
CA ASN A 109 35.95 -4.86 18.07
C ASN A 109 34.58 -4.85 17.38
N LEU A 110 33.55 -5.27 18.10
CA LEU A 110 32.17 -5.31 17.61
C LEU A 110 31.64 -3.95 17.10
N ASN A 111 31.98 -2.84 17.77
CA ASN A 111 31.53 -1.51 17.32
C ASN A 111 32.13 -1.16 15.95
N ASN A 112 33.41 -1.49 15.75
CA ASN A 112 34.06 -1.28 14.46
C ASN A 112 33.48 -2.19 13.38
N LEU A 113 33.35 -3.50 13.66
CA LEU A 113 32.77 -4.49 12.75
C LEU A 113 31.38 -4.09 12.24
N MET A 114 30.49 -3.65 13.14
CA MET A 114 29.13 -3.24 12.79
C MET A 114 29.11 -2.04 11.84
N ASN A 115 30.01 -1.07 12.04
CA ASN A 115 30.16 0.08 11.15
C ASN A 115 30.84 -0.29 9.83
N PHE A 116 31.83 -1.17 9.87
CA PHE A 116 32.53 -1.68 8.70
C PHE A 116 31.57 -2.41 7.75
N ILE A 117 30.80 -3.36 8.27
CA ILE A 117 29.75 -4.09 7.53
C ILE A 117 28.69 -3.14 6.97
N ARG A 118 28.27 -2.13 7.74
CA ARG A 118 27.30 -1.11 7.29
C ARG A 118 27.83 -0.31 6.10
N LEU A 119 29.11 0.08 6.12
CA LEU A 119 29.76 0.78 5.03
C LEU A 119 29.92 -0.12 3.79
N GLU A 120 30.26 -1.39 3.97
CA GLU A 120 30.28 -2.37 2.87
C GLU A 120 28.93 -2.51 2.20
N ALA A 121 27.86 -2.63 2.97
CA ALA A 121 26.49 -2.68 2.42
C ALA A 121 26.16 -1.40 1.64
N THR A 122 26.53 -0.23 2.18
CA THR A 122 26.34 1.08 1.52
C THR A 122 27.11 1.17 0.20
N LEU A 123 28.33 0.64 0.17
CA LEU A 123 29.21 0.59 -1.01
C LEU A 123 28.90 -0.58 -1.95
N LYS A 124 27.91 -1.43 -1.62
CA LYS A 124 27.56 -2.66 -2.36
C LYS A 124 28.73 -3.65 -2.49
N LEU A 125 29.57 -3.72 -1.47
CA LEU A 125 30.65 -4.70 -1.37
C LEU A 125 30.13 -6.06 -0.85
N PRO A 126 30.90 -7.16 -0.99
CA PRO A 126 30.46 -8.52 -0.63
C PRO A 126 30.33 -8.78 0.89
N VAL A 127 29.32 -8.18 1.53
CA VAL A 127 29.08 -8.26 2.99
C VAL A 127 29.04 -9.70 3.52
N SER A 128 28.49 -10.65 2.75
CA SER A 128 28.42 -12.06 3.18
C SER A 128 29.80 -12.66 3.46
N ILE A 129 30.81 -12.28 2.68
CA ILE A 129 32.20 -12.73 2.86
C ILE A 129 32.76 -12.16 4.16
N THR A 130 32.48 -10.88 4.44
CA THR A 130 32.92 -10.23 5.67
C THR A 130 32.27 -10.85 6.90
N ILE A 131 30.96 -11.12 6.86
CA ILE A 131 30.24 -11.79 7.96
C ILE A 131 30.89 -13.15 8.28
N GLU A 132 31.24 -13.94 7.26
CA GLU A 132 31.90 -15.24 7.41
C GLU A 132 33.33 -15.11 7.94
N ASN A 133 34.15 -14.26 7.33
CA ASN A 133 35.57 -14.15 7.67
C ASN A 133 35.82 -13.55 9.06
N THR A 134 34.94 -12.66 9.51
CA THR A 134 35.10 -11.94 10.79
C THR A 134 34.52 -12.68 11.97
N GLN A 135 33.75 -13.77 11.74
CA GLN A 135 33.03 -14.48 12.81
C GLN A 135 32.14 -13.54 13.63
N VAL A 136 31.60 -12.49 13.01
CA VAL A 136 30.82 -11.45 13.68
C VAL A 136 29.58 -12.04 14.37
N ILE A 137 28.99 -13.09 13.79
CA ILE A 137 27.86 -13.81 14.37
C ILE A 137 28.27 -14.48 15.69
N GLU A 138 29.39 -15.22 15.72
CA GLU A 138 29.87 -15.82 16.98
C GLU A 138 30.25 -14.77 18.01
N LEU A 139 30.79 -13.61 17.58
CA LEU A 139 31.10 -12.50 18.48
C LEU A 139 29.83 -11.87 19.06
N LEU A 140 28.77 -11.69 18.27
CA LEU A 140 27.46 -11.21 18.71
C LEU A 140 26.75 -12.20 19.64
N LEU A 141 26.98 -13.51 19.49
CA LEU A 141 26.40 -14.53 20.39
C LEU A 141 27.13 -14.67 21.73
N LYS A 142 28.29 -14.02 21.91
CA LYS A 142 28.98 -13.96 23.22
C LYS A 142 28.34 -12.86 24.07
N GLU A 143 28.27 -13.05 25.40
CA GLU A 143 27.54 -12.18 26.36
C GLU A 143 27.96 -10.68 26.40
N ASN A 144 28.93 -10.26 25.60
CA ASN A 144 29.50 -8.91 25.55
C ASN A 144 28.74 -7.89 24.67
N VAL A 145 27.56 -8.23 24.11
CA VAL A 145 26.74 -7.28 23.31
C VAL A 145 26.20 -6.10 24.12
N LYS A 146 26.30 -6.11 25.46
CA LYS A 146 25.87 -4.98 26.31
C LYS A 146 26.57 -3.64 25.99
N THR A 147 27.69 -3.65 25.28
CA THR A 147 28.44 -2.45 24.88
C THR A 147 28.03 -1.86 23.53
N LEU A 148 27.22 -2.57 22.74
CA LEU A 148 26.70 -2.09 21.46
C LEU A 148 25.44 -1.25 21.69
N SER A 149 25.38 -0.08 21.05
CA SER A 149 24.17 0.73 21.07
C SER A 149 23.09 0.10 20.19
N THR A 150 21.82 0.20 20.62
CA THR A 150 20.68 -0.32 19.85
C THR A 150 20.56 0.41 18.51
N GLU A 151 20.93 1.69 18.46
CA GLU A 151 20.91 2.51 17.24
C GLU A 151 21.87 1.96 16.18
N LEU A 152 23.08 1.52 16.57
CA LEU A 152 24.04 0.94 15.65
C LEU A 152 23.56 -0.41 15.12
N ILE A 153 22.99 -1.26 15.99
CA ILE A 153 22.39 -2.54 15.58
C ILE A 153 21.32 -2.31 14.52
N ILE A 154 20.38 -1.39 14.77
CA ILE A 154 19.28 -1.07 13.84
C ILE A 154 19.83 -0.50 12.53
N ALA A 155 20.77 0.44 12.60
CA ALA A 155 21.37 1.05 11.41
C ALA A 155 22.07 0.02 10.52
N THR A 156 22.77 -0.96 11.12
CA THR A 156 23.41 -2.05 10.38
C THR A 156 22.38 -3.03 9.81
N LEU A 157 21.37 -3.44 10.59
CA LEU A 157 20.30 -4.34 10.11
C LEU A 157 19.54 -3.75 8.91
N ASN A 158 19.23 -2.45 8.95
CA ASN A 158 18.54 -1.75 7.87
C ASN A 158 19.33 -1.72 6.54
N GLN A 159 20.60 -2.12 6.54
CA GLN A 159 21.41 -2.26 5.32
C GLN A 159 21.65 -3.73 4.98
N VAL A 160 22.04 -4.54 5.98
CA VAL A 160 22.42 -5.95 5.78
C VAL A 160 21.23 -6.81 5.38
N LEU A 161 20.03 -6.55 5.90
CA LEU A 161 18.85 -7.38 5.62
C LEU A 161 18.31 -7.23 4.19
N TYR A 162 18.74 -6.21 3.43
CA TYR A 162 18.45 -6.14 1.99
C TYR A 162 19.35 -7.07 1.17
N ILE A 163 20.36 -7.69 1.79
CA ILE A 163 21.23 -8.69 1.18
C ILE A 163 20.64 -10.07 1.49
N VAL A 164 19.80 -10.55 0.57
CA VAL A 164 19.03 -11.79 0.74
C VAL A 164 19.95 -13.02 0.81
N SER A 165 20.24 -13.49 2.03
CA SER A 165 21.08 -14.67 2.29
C SER A 165 20.77 -15.33 3.64
N GLU A 166 21.16 -16.60 3.82
CA GLU A 166 21.05 -17.29 5.11
C GLU A 166 21.85 -16.59 6.21
N GLN A 167 23.05 -16.12 5.88
CA GLN A 167 23.94 -15.39 6.78
C GLN A 167 23.31 -14.11 7.33
N SER A 168 22.52 -13.39 6.51
CA SER A 168 21.81 -12.19 6.95
C SER A 168 20.70 -12.50 7.98
N VAL A 169 20.05 -13.67 7.86
CA VAL A 169 19.05 -14.16 8.82
C VAL A 169 19.72 -14.52 10.14
N ASP A 170 20.84 -15.23 10.10
CA ASP A 170 21.62 -15.58 11.28
C ASP A 170 22.21 -14.35 11.97
N PHE A 171 22.63 -13.35 11.19
CA PHE A 171 23.04 -12.05 11.70
C PHE A 171 21.90 -11.33 12.43
N ALA A 172 20.68 -11.35 11.89
CA ALA A 172 19.50 -10.80 12.55
C ALA A 172 19.22 -11.52 13.89
N ARG A 173 19.31 -12.86 13.87
CA ARG A 173 19.14 -13.72 15.05
C ARG A 173 20.15 -13.39 16.14
N ALA A 174 21.42 -13.25 15.79
CA ALA A 174 22.48 -12.90 16.73
C ALA A 174 22.26 -11.51 17.35
N CYS A 175 21.89 -10.52 16.54
CA CYS A 175 21.52 -9.18 17.02
C CYS A 175 20.35 -9.20 18.02
N LEU A 176 19.38 -10.11 17.84
CA LEU A 176 18.19 -10.20 18.68
C LEU A 176 18.43 -10.90 20.03
N THR A 177 19.29 -11.92 20.06
CA THR A 177 19.55 -12.75 21.26
C THR A 177 20.03 -11.92 22.45
N HIS A 178 20.90 -10.93 22.21
CA HIS A 178 21.58 -10.19 23.28
C HIS A 178 21.30 -8.69 23.34
N SER A 179 20.41 -8.16 22.50
CA SER A 179 19.99 -6.75 22.58
C SER A 179 19.20 -6.47 23.87
N SER A 180 19.60 -5.41 24.59
CA SER A 180 18.93 -4.89 25.79
C SER A 180 17.55 -4.32 25.49
N ASN A 181 17.32 -3.85 24.26
CA ASN A 181 16.05 -3.36 23.76
C ASN A 181 15.64 -4.14 22.51
N SER A 182 15.30 -5.42 22.70
CA SER A 182 14.95 -6.30 21.59
C SER A 182 13.67 -5.92 20.86
N LEU A 183 12.79 -5.09 21.44
CA LEU A 183 11.58 -4.65 20.76
C LEU A 183 11.90 -3.74 19.56
N ASN A 184 12.80 -2.77 19.74
CA ASN A 184 13.22 -1.88 18.64
C ASN A 184 13.95 -2.65 17.53
N VAL A 185 14.70 -3.70 17.90
CA VAL A 185 15.35 -4.60 16.93
C VAL A 185 14.31 -5.41 16.15
N VAL A 186 13.29 -5.95 16.82
CA VAL A 186 12.16 -6.63 16.15
C VAL A 186 11.46 -5.68 15.18
N LEU A 187 11.17 -4.44 15.59
CA LEU A 187 10.54 -3.44 14.72
C LEU A 187 11.38 -3.13 13.47
N ALA A 188 12.71 -3.05 13.60
CA ALA A 188 13.59 -2.85 12.46
C ALA A 188 13.55 -4.05 11.50
N ILE A 189 13.63 -5.28 12.02
CA ILE A 189 13.56 -6.50 11.22
C ILE A 189 12.20 -6.61 10.49
N THR A 190 11.09 -6.37 11.18
CA THR A 190 9.75 -6.46 10.60
C THR A 190 9.52 -5.39 9.54
N MET A 191 10.05 -4.19 9.72
CA MET A 191 9.98 -3.12 8.72
C MET A 191 10.74 -3.49 7.44
N VAL A 192 11.96 -4.04 7.54
CA VAL A 192 12.69 -4.50 6.35
C VAL A 192 11.97 -5.68 5.69
N ALA A 193 11.47 -6.65 6.47
CA ALA A 193 10.71 -7.78 5.93
C ALA A 193 9.46 -7.32 5.16
N LYS A 194 8.73 -6.33 5.67
CA LYS A 194 7.57 -5.72 5.01
C LYS A 194 7.98 -5.09 3.67
N ASN A 195 9.07 -4.31 3.64
CA ASN A 195 9.54 -3.64 2.43
C ASN A 195 9.97 -4.63 1.34
N LEU A 196 10.71 -5.67 1.69
CA LEU A 196 11.14 -6.72 0.77
C LEU A 196 9.95 -7.51 0.18
N ASN A 197 8.89 -7.70 0.95
CA ASN A 197 7.67 -8.33 0.44
C ASN A 197 6.92 -7.41 -0.55
N LEU A 198 6.81 -6.11 -0.23
CA LEU A 198 6.07 -5.15 -1.06
C LEU A 198 6.79 -4.79 -2.37
N VAL A 199 8.12 -4.63 -2.34
CA VAL A 199 8.91 -4.12 -3.46
C VAL A 199 9.46 -5.24 -4.33
N ASP A 200 10.07 -6.25 -3.72
CA ASP A 200 10.80 -7.30 -4.43
C ASP A 200 9.98 -8.59 -4.60
N ASN A 201 8.74 -8.60 -4.11
CA ASN A 201 7.81 -9.74 -4.17
C ASN A 201 8.42 -11.03 -3.59
N LEU A 202 9.27 -10.89 -2.57
CA LEU A 202 9.88 -12.00 -1.84
C LEU A 202 8.89 -12.52 -0.77
N ILE A 203 8.76 -13.84 -0.67
CA ILE A 203 7.87 -14.49 0.31
C ILE A 203 8.68 -15.19 1.40
N LEU A 204 9.59 -16.10 1.02
CA LEU A 204 10.27 -16.97 1.98
C LEU A 204 11.27 -16.21 2.87
N TYR A 205 12.00 -15.26 2.30
CA TYR A 205 13.01 -14.52 3.08
C TYR A 205 12.39 -13.61 4.16
N PRO A 206 11.35 -12.79 3.87
CA PRO A 206 10.60 -12.10 4.93
C PRO A 206 10.04 -13.03 6.01
N VAL A 207 9.55 -14.22 5.62
CA VAL A 207 9.08 -15.24 6.57
C VAL A 207 10.20 -15.70 7.51
N ASP A 208 11.41 -15.95 6.99
CA ASP A 208 12.56 -16.35 7.81
C ASP A 208 12.93 -15.26 8.83
N LEU A 209 12.90 -13.99 8.41
CA LEU A 209 13.12 -12.84 9.30
C LEU A 209 12.06 -12.74 10.41
N ILE A 210 10.78 -12.99 10.09
CA ILE A 210 9.72 -13.01 11.11
C ILE A 210 9.88 -14.20 12.06
N ASN A 211 10.27 -15.37 11.56
CA ASN A 211 10.52 -16.54 12.41
C ASN A 211 11.66 -16.28 13.39
N VAL A 212 12.73 -15.58 12.99
CA VAL A 212 13.78 -15.11 13.90
C VAL A 212 13.20 -14.26 15.05
N CYS A 213 12.30 -13.32 14.73
CA CYS A 213 11.65 -12.50 15.76
C CYS A 213 10.80 -13.35 16.73
N ARG A 214 10.13 -14.39 16.20
CA ARG A 214 9.25 -15.28 16.96
C ARG A 214 10.00 -16.24 17.89
N GLU A 215 11.28 -16.52 17.66
CA GLU A 215 12.08 -17.30 18.62
C GLU A 215 12.13 -16.62 20.00
N LYS A 216 12.07 -15.28 20.02
CA LYS A 216 12.01 -14.49 21.26
C LYS A 216 10.59 -14.17 21.69
N TYR A 217 9.69 -13.93 20.75
CA TYR A 217 8.30 -13.54 20.99
C TYR A 217 7.31 -14.47 20.27
N PRO A 218 7.22 -15.76 20.66
CA PRO A 218 6.46 -16.76 19.91
C PRO A 218 4.94 -16.51 19.92
N ASP A 219 4.45 -15.82 20.94
CA ASP A 219 3.03 -15.54 21.16
C ASP A 219 2.60 -14.14 20.67
N ASP A 220 3.50 -13.36 20.07
CA ASP A 220 3.19 -12.02 19.60
C ASP A 220 2.26 -12.07 18.38
N LEU A 221 1.06 -11.50 18.56
CA LEU A 221 0.02 -11.52 17.54
C LEU A 221 0.39 -10.75 16.28
N ALA A 222 1.20 -9.68 16.37
CA ALA A 222 1.61 -8.91 15.20
C ALA A 222 2.59 -9.71 14.33
N LEU A 223 3.50 -10.47 14.95
CA LEU A 223 4.40 -11.38 14.24
C LEU A 223 3.64 -12.55 13.57
N ILE A 224 2.65 -13.12 14.25
CA ILE A 224 1.79 -14.18 13.66
C ILE A 224 0.99 -13.61 12.48
N HIS A 225 0.46 -12.41 12.62
CA HIS A 225 -0.25 -11.73 11.53
C HIS A 225 0.68 -11.43 10.34
N ALA A 226 1.93 -11.03 10.56
CA ALA A 226 2.89 -10.82 9.47
C ALA A 226 3.10 -12.10 8.65
N LEU A 227 3.22 -13.27 9.31
CA LEU A 227 3.28 -14.56 8.62
C LEU A 227 2.01 -14.83 7.79
N PHE A 228 0.82 -14.58 8.38
CA PHE A 228 -0.43 -14.70 7.65
C PHE A 228 -0.42 -13.84 6.38
N VAL A 229 -0.03 -12.57 6.47
CA VAL A 229 0.02 -11.64 5.33
C VAL A 229 0.92 -12.21 4.22
N TYR A 230 2.15 -12.61 4.55
CA TYR A 230 3.11 -13.12 3.57
C TYR A 230 2.66 -14.43 2.89
N TYR A 231 1.91 -15.29 3.58
CA TYR A 231 1.37 -16.51 2.99
C TYR A 231 0.04 -16.32 2.26
N SER A 232 -0.76 -15.33 2.63
CA SER A 232 -2.16 -15.21 2.19
C SER A 232 -2.33 -14.89 0.71
N ASP A 233 -1.29 -14.40 0.04
CA ASP A 233 -1.38 -13.86 -1.31
C ASP A 233 -1.30 -14.94 -2.41
N ASP A 234 -0.50 -15.99 -2.19
CA ASP A 234 -0.26 -17.09 -3.12
C ASP A 234 -0.92 -18.38 -2.62
N ILE A 235 -1.72 -19.00 -3.49
CA ILE A 235 -2.44 -20.25 -3.20
C ILE A 235 -1.49 -21.39 -2.81
N LYS A 236 -0.23 -21.36 -3.25
CA LYS A 236 0.80 -22.33 -2.86
C LYS A 236 1.02 -22.41 -1.35
N TYR A 237 0.83 -21.29 -0.64
CA TYR A 237 1.02 -21.20 0.81
C TYR A 237 -0.30 -21.13 1.59
N TYR A 238 -1.42 -21.47 0.95
CA TYR A 238 -2.75 -21.41 1.54
C TYR A 238 -2.87 -22.14 2.88
N GLU A 239 -2.34 -23.37 2.97
CA GLU A 239 -2.34 -24.13 4.24
C GLU A 239 -1.52 -23.44 5.34
N LYS A 240 -0.36 -22.86 5.00
CA LYS A 240 0.44 -22.10 5.98
C LYS A 240 -0.26 -20.82 6.44
N ALA A 241 -1.01 -20.16 5.54
CA ALA A 241 -1.84 -19.02 5.91
C ALA A 241 -2.97 -19.44 6.86
N LEU A 242 -3.60 -20.59 6.62
CA LEU A 242 -4.60 -21.16 7.54
C LEU A 242 -4.00 -21.50 8.90
N GLU A 243 -2.83 -22.13 8.93
CA GLU A 243 -2.11 -22.44 10.17
C GLU A 243 -1.82 -21.16 10.97
N ALA A 244 -1.33 -20.11 10.32
CA ALA A 244 -1.08 -18.81 10.96
C ALA A 244 -2.36 -18.15 11.49
N ALA A 245 -3.46 -18.16 10.72
CA ALA A 245 -4.75 -17.63 11.16
C ALA A 245 -5.32 -18.42 12.35
N GLN A 246 -5.17 -19.74 12.34
CA GLN A 246 -5.60 -20.61 13.44
C GLN A 246 -4.75 -20.39 14.69
N GLU A 247 -3.43 -20.26 14.54
CA GLU A 247 -2.54 -19.92 15.64
C GLU A 247 -2.92 -18.57 16.26
N PHE A 248 -3.15 -17.55 15.42
CA PHE A 248 -3.61 -16.23 15.86
C PHE A 248 -4.91 -16.34 16.67
N LEU A 249 -5.91 -17.07 16.15
CA LEU A 249 -7.19 -17.25 16.83
C LEU A 249 -7.02 -17.94 18.18
N ASN A 250 -6.19 -18.99 18.25
CA ASN A 250 -5.94 -19.73 19.48
C ASN A 250 -5.26 -18.90 20.57
N LYS A 251 -4.42 -17.93 20.18
CA LYS A 251 -3.73 -17.01 21.11
C LYS A 251 -4.52 -15.73 21.39
N SER A 252 -5.62 -15.50 20.69
CA SER A 252 -6.45 -14.30 20.86
C SER A 252 -7.20 -14.33 22.21
N GLN A 253 -6.92 -13.36 23.07
CA GLN A 253 -7.56 -13.26 24.39
C GLN A 253 -8.68 -12.21 24.45
N THR A 254 -8.73 -11.30 23.48
CA THR A 254 -9.65 -10.16 23.43
C THR A 254 -10.73 -10.36 22.35
N THR A 255 -11.82 -9.60 22.42
CA THR A 255 -12.82 -9.57 21.34
C THR A 255 -12.26 -8.94 20.06
N SER A 256 -11.41 -7.92 20.16
CA SER A 256 -10.74 -7.28 19.00
C SER A 256 -9.85 -8.27 18.25
N ALA A 257 -8.96 -9.00 18.94
CA ALA A 257 -8.12 -10.02 18.33
C ALA A 257 -8.94 -11.16 17.71
N ARG A 258 -9.96 -11.67 18.42
CA ARG A 258 -10.84 -12.71 17.84
C ARG A 258 -11.58 -12.23 16.60
N THR A 259 -12.11 -11.00 16.60
CA THR A 259 -12.76 -10.43 15.42
C THR A 259 -11.78 -10.33 14.26
N PHE A 260 -10.54 -9.90 14.53
CA PHE A 260 -9.48 -9.82 13.54
C PHE A 260 -9.03 -11.20 13.02
N ALA A 261 -9.06 -12.25 13.84
CA ALA A 261 -8.83 -13.62 13.40
C ALA A 261 -9.92 -14.08 12.42
N PHE A 262 -11.20 -13.89 12.73
CA PHE A 262 -12.30 -14.24 11.82
C PHE A 262 -12.22 -13.45 10.50
N ARG A 263 -11.80 -12.18 10.57
CA ARG A 263 -11.47 -11.38 9.39
C ARG A 263 -10.41 -12.07 8.53
N GLN A 264 -9.33 -12.59 9.14
CA GLN A 264 -8.22 -13.24 8.42
C GLN A 264 -8.70 -14.50 7.68
N PHE A 265 -9.47 -15.37 8.35
CA PHE A 265 -10.09 -16.53 7.69
C PHE A 265 -10.97 -16.11 6.51
N LEU A 266 -11.90 -15.17 6.74
CA LEU A 266 -12.81 -14.71 5.71
C LEU A 266 -12.06 -14.11 4.51
N TYR A 267 -11.04 -13.29 4.76
CA TYR A 267 -10.18 -12.72 3.72
C TYR A 267 -9.52 -13.81 2.89
N LEU A 268 -8.89 -14.79 3.54
CA LEU A 268 -8.16 -15.87 2.88
C LEU A 268 -9.10 -16.68 1.98
N TYR A 269 -10.28 -17.05 2.49
CA TYR A 269 -11.28 -17.80 1.73
C TYR A 269 -11.80 -17.01 0.52
N LEU A 270 -12.18 -15.74 0.70
CA LEU A 270 -12.70 -14.91 -0.40
C LEU A 270 -11.62 -14.59 -1.45
N ARG A 271 -10.37 -14.36 -1.02
CA ARG A 271 -9.24 -14.07 -1.91
C ARG A 271 -8.94 -15.24 -2.85
N HIS A 272 -9.08 -16.47 -2.36
CA HIS A 272 -8.82 -17.70 -3.11
C HIS A 272 -10.10 -18.39 -3.60
N TYR A 273 -11.22 -17.68 -3.72
CA TYR A 273 -12.50 -18.20 -4.26
C TYR A 273 -13.13 -19.36 -3.47
N ASN A 274 -12.68 -19.64 -2.24
CA ASN A 274 -13.26 -20.68 -1.39
C ASN A 274 -14.51 -20.14 -0.68
N TRP A 275 -15.54 -19.84 -1.47
CA TRP A 275 -16.80 -19.29 -0.96
C TRP A 275 -17.56 -20.29 -0.06
N ASP A 276 -17.32 -21.59 -0.20
CA ASP A 276 -17.96 -22.59 0.65
C ASP A 276 -17.54 -22.42 2.12
N GLU A 277 -16.24 -22.33 2.38
CA GLU A 277 -15.71 -22.04 3.73
C GLU A 277 -16.02 -20.60 4.18
N ALA A 278 -15.98 -19.63 3.25
CA ALA A 278 -16.34 -18.25 3.58
C ALA A 278 -17.77 -18.14 4.12
N MET A 279 -18.74 -18.87 3.53
CA MET A 279 -20.13 -18.87 3.98
C MET A 279 -20.33 -19.57 5.33
N ILE A 280 -19.46 -20.52 5.68
CA ILE A 280 -19.47 -21.17 7.01
C ILE A 280 -18.98 -20.20 8.09
N ILE A 281 -17.92 -19.43 7.81
CA ILE A 281 -17.33 -18.48 8.77
C ILE A 281 -18.10 -17.15 8.86
N ALA A 282 -18.76 -16.72 7.78
CA ALA A 282 -19.43 -15.43 7.70
C ALA A 282 -20.36 -15.09 8.89
N PRO A 283 -21.24 -15.99 9.38
CA PRO A 283 -22.08 -15.69 10.53
C PRO A 283 -21.30 -15.41 11.83
N TYR A 284 -20.18 -16.10 12.05
CA TYR A 284 -19.32 -15.89 13.21
C TYR A 284 -18.60 -14.54 13.12
N PHE A 285 -18.10 -14.19 11.93
CA PHE A 285 -17.52 -12.88 11.68
C PHE A 285 -18.53 -11.75 11.92
N ILE A 286 -19.75 -11.88 11.39
CA ILE A 286 -20.83 -10.89 11.58
C ILE A 286 -21.19 -10.76 13.07
N HIS A 287 -21.22 -11.87 13.81
CA HIS A 287 -21.48 -11.85 15.25
C HIS A 287 -20.39 -11.10 16.02
N GLU A 288 -19.12 -11.46 15.81
CA GLU A 288 -17.99 -10.85 16.53
C GLU A 288 -17.83 -9.37 16.18
N ILE A 289 -18.00 -8.99 14.91
CA ILE A 289 -17.87 -7.59 14.50
C ILE A 289 -18.99 -6.71 15.06
N ASN A 290 -20.21 -7.23 15.16
CA ASN A 290 -21.32 -6.53 15.81
C ASN A 290 -21.05 -6.35 17.31
N LYS A 291 -20.55 -7.41 17.96
CA LYS A 291 -20.17 -7.35 19.37
C LYS A 291 -19.10 -6.29 19.60
N PHE A 292 -18.03 -6.30 18.80
CA PHE A 292 -16.98 -5.28 18.85
C PHE A 292 -17.57 -3.88 18.65
N ALA A 293 -18.39 -3.65 17.61
CA ALA A 293 -19.00 -2.33 17.37
C ALA A 293 -19.86 -1.82 18.55
N SER A 294 -20.44 -2.73 19.35
CA SER A 294 -21.31 -2.37 20.48
C SER A 294 -20.60 -2.16 21.82
N GLU A 295 -19.32 -2.52 21.92
CA GLU A 295 -18.56 -2.52 23.18
C GLU A 295 -17.39 -1.51 23.10
N ASN A 296 -17.14 -0.75 24.16
CA ASN A 296 -15.94 0.08 24.26
C ASN A 296 -14.76 -0.77 24.75
N LEU A 297 -14.01 -1.35 23.82
CA LEU A 297 -12.98 -2.35 24.09
C LEU A 297 -11.57 -1.76 24.04
N SER A 298 -10.67 -2.35 24.82
CA SER A 298 -9.23 -2.17 24.60
C SER A 298 -8.86 -2.83 23.28
N ILE A 299 -8.09 -2.14 22.43
CA ILE A 299 -7.68 -2.60 21.11
C ILE A 299 -6.15 -2.69 21.08
N GLU A 300 -5.63 -3.80 20.57
CA GLU A 300 -4.21 -3.99 20.32
C GLU A 300 -3.70 -2.95 19.30
N GLY A 301 -2.51 -2.39 19.54
CA GLY A 301 -2.00 -1.26 18.75
C GLY A 301 -1.96 -1.52 17.23
N PHE A 302 -1.50 -2.70 16.79
CA PHE A 302 -1.48 -3.03 15.37
C PHE A 302 -2.88 -3.22 14.77
N ILE A 303 -3.85 -3.70 15.56
CA ILE A 303 -5.26 -3.84 15.12
C ILE A 303 -5.92 -2.45 15.00
N ALA A 304 -5.60 -1.53 15.90
CA ALA A 304 -6.07 -0.15 15.82
C ALA A 304 -5.72 0.49 14.46
N SER A 305 -4.52 0.26 13.93
CA SER A 305 -4.11 0.83 12.63
C SER A 305 -4.94 0.36 11.43
N VAL A 306 -5.52 -0.85 11.49
CA VAL A 306 -6.30 -1.48 10.41
C VAL A 306 -7.81 -1.47 10.66
N LEU A 307 -8.25 -0.80 11.74
CA LEU A 307 -9.64 -0.75 12.16
C LEU A 307 -10.60 -0.25 11.07
N PRO A 308 -10.26 0.77 10.25
CA PRO A 308 -11.13 1.24 9.17
C PRO A 308 -11.50 0.16 8.15
N MET A 309 -10.56 -0.73 7.82
CA MET A 309 -10.75 -1.78 6.81
C MET A 309 -11.37 -3.06 7.35
N LEU A 310 -11.37 -3.26 8.66
CA LEU A 310 -11.82 -4.50 9.29
C LEU A 310 -13.24 -4.92 8.86
N PRO A 311 -14.25 -4.03 8.82
CA PRO A 311 -15.60 -4.38 8.35
C PRO A 311 -15.77 -4.55 6.83
N HIS A 312 -14.73 -4.33 6.02
CA HIS A 312 -14.86 -4.28 4.55
C HIS A 312 -15.61 -5.46 3.94
N ASN A 313 -15.35 -6.69 4.41
CA ASN A 313 -15.98 -7.87 3.82
C ASN A 313 -17.47 -8.04 4.11
N LEU A 314 -18.07 -7.24 4.99
CA LEU A 314 -19.53 -7.18 5.13
C LEU A 314 -20.20 -6.82 3.79
N LEU A 315 -19.57 -5.95 3.00
CA LEU A 315 -20.06 -5.54 1.68
C LEU A 315 -20.08 -6.70 0.67
N ASN A 316 -19.23 -7.71 0.85
CA ASN A 316 -19.19 -8.90 -0.01
C ASN A 316 -20.24 -9.95 0.38
N LEU A 317 -20.62 -9.98 1.66
CA LEU A 317 -21.47 -11.01 2.24
C LEU A 317 -22.96 -10.66 2.18
N GLN A 318 -23.32 -9.39 2.37
CA GLN A 318 -24.71 -8.99 2.46
C GLN A 318 -24.94 -7.56 1.97
N ASP A 319 -26.15 -7.32 1.49
CA ASP A 319 -26.69 -5.98 1.24
C ASP A 319 -27.59 -5.58 2.41
N ASN A 320 -26.98 -4.96 3.42
CA ASN A 320 -27.68 -4.50 4.62
C ASN A 320 -27.05 -3.18 5.05
N PRO A 321 -27.34 -2.07 4.35
CA PRO A 321 -26.62 -0.81 4.54
C PRO A 321 -26.81 -0.24 5.95
N ARG A 322 -27.99 -0.37 6.56
CA ARG A 322 -28.23 0.12 7.93
C ARG A 322 -27.32 -0.57 8.94
N PHE A 323 -27.17 -1.89 8.87
CA PHE A 323 -26.24 -2.62 9.72
C PHE A 323 -24.78 -2.35 9.34
N ASN A 324 -24.43 -2.50 8.06
CA ASN A 324 -23.06 -2.36 7.58
C ASN A 324 -22.51 -0.96 7.93
N ARG A 325 -23.27 0.11 7.66
CA ARG A 325 -22.89 1.49 7.99
C ARG A 325 -22.83 1.75 9.48
N TYR A 326 -23.72 1.18 10.29
CA TYR A 326 -23.57 1.24 11.74
C TYR A 326 -22.20 0.69 12.17
N ILE A 327 -21.79 -0.47 11.67
CA ILE A 327 -20.46 -1.05 11.97
C ILE A 327 -19.33 -0.13 11.50
N PHE A 328 -19.34 0.33 10.24
CA PHE A 328 -18.31 1.25 9.73
C PHE A 328 -18.20 2.51 10.59
N ASN A 329 -19.32 3.13 10.96
CA ASN A 329 -19.33 4.36 11.75
C ASN A 329 -18.75 4.14 13.17
N GLN A 330 -19.05 3.01 13.82
CA GLN A 330 -18.48 2.72 15.14
C GLN A 330 -16.96 2.46 15.07
N PHE A 331 -16.53 1.67 14.09
CA PHE A 331 -15.12 1.35 13.90
C PHE A 331 -14.30 2.59 13.59
N ASN A 332 -14.77 3.45 12.69
CA ASN A 332 -14.04 4.64 12.29
C ASN A 332 -14.11 5.79 13.31
N ARG A 333 -15.14 5.83 14.16
CA ARG A 333 -15.14 6.67 15.36
C ARG A 333 -14.07 6.22 16.36
N ASN A 334 -14.00 4.93 16.66
CA ASN A 334 -13.00 4.37 17.57
C ASN A 334 -11.59 4.58 17.03
N PHE A 335 -11.39 4.40 15.72
CA PHE A 335 -10.14 4.69 15.04
C PHE A 335 -9.71 6.14 15.25
N GLN A 336 -10.60 7.10 14.95
CA GLN A 336 -10.33 8.51 15.19
C GLN A 336 -9.96 8.81 16.66
N ASP A 337 -10.72 8.29 17.61
CA ASP A 337 -10.47 8.52 19.03
C ASP A 337 -9.12 7.98 19.49
N ILE A 338 -8.69 6.83 18.96
CA ILE A 338 -7.40 6.21 19.28
C ILE A 338 -6.26 7.00 18.63
N THR A 339 -6.36 7.28 17.33
CA THR A 339 -5.33 8.00 16.58
C THR A 339 -5.09 9.39 17.17
N LEU A 340 -6.15 10.14 17.53
CA LEU A 340 -6.01 11.45 18.16
C LEU A 340 -5.39 11.37 19.56
N LYS A 341 -5.71 10.34 20.36
CA LYS A 341 -5.08 10.13 21.69
C LYS A 341 -3.60 9.84 21.57
N LEU A 342 -3.17 9.06 20.58
CA LEU A 342 -1.77 8.77 20.32
C LEU A 342 -1.03 10.03 19.82
N GLY A 343 -1.60 10.76 18.87
CA GLY A 343 -1.00 11.99 18.32
C GLY A 343 -0.91 13.15 19.32
N ALA A 344 -1.86 13.27 20.25
CA ALA A 344 -1.87 14.33 21.28
C ALA A 344 -0.69 14.25 22.27
N ILE A 345 0.00 13.12 22.35
CA ILE A 345 1.15 12.90 23.24
C ILE A 345 2.44 13.49 22.64
N GLY A 346 2.47 13.81 21.34
CA GLY A 346 3.69 14.23 20.63
C GLY A 346 3.65 15.59 19.91
N PHE A 347 2.48 16.11 19.52
CA PHE A 347 2.43 17.25 18.59
C PHE A 347 1.31 18.26 18.91
N GLN A 348 1.68 19.54 19.04
CA GLN A 348 0.74 20.66 19.08
C GLN A 348 0.76 21.37 17.73
N TYR A 349 -0.36 21.28 17.01
CA TYR A 349 -0.53 22.00 15.76
C TYR A 349 -0.94 23.45 16.02
N GLN A 350 -0.31 24.40 15.33
CA GLN A 350 -0.82 25.77 15.30
C GLN A 350 -2.06 25.83 14.40
N SER A 351 -3.16 26.35 14.95
CA SER A 351 -4.35 26.66 14.15
C SER A 351 -4.05 27.87 13.29
N TYR A 352 -4.18 27.71 11.97
CA TYR A 352 -4.14 28.82 11.03
C TYR A 352 -5.55 29.03 10.46
N PRO A 353 -6.18 30.18 10.72
CA PRO A 353 -7.42 30.51 10.03
C PRO A 353 -7.08 30.78 8.55
N ASN A 354 -7.59 29.94 7.64
CA ASN A 354 -7.63 30.31 6.22
C ASN A 354 -8.40 31.63 6.11
N ALA A 355 -7.94 32.54 5.25
CA ALA A 355 -8.66 33.78 5.01
C ALA A 355 -10.06 33.43 4.46
N LEU A 356 -11.10 33.75 5.23
CA LEU A 356 -12.51 33.53 4.90
C LEU A 356 -12.93 34.54 3.83
N THR A 357 -12.58 34.25 2.58
CA THR A 357 -12.90 35.09 1.42
C THR A 357 -13.36 34.23 0.24
N LYS A 358 -14.23 34.84 -0.58
CA LYS A 358 -14.70 34.27 -1.84
C LYS A 358 -13.87 34.74 -3.06
N ASP A 359 -12.98 35.71 -2.87
CA ASP A 359 -12.36 36.50 -3.95
C ASP A 359 -11.03 35.93 -4.45
N ARG A 360 -10.72 34.67 -4.14
CA ARG A 360 -9.51 33.97 -4.59
C ARG A 360 -9.84 32.59 -5.14
N PRO A 361 -8.96 32.00 -5.95
CA PRO A 361 -9.04 30.59 -6.29
C PRO A 361 -9.11 29.72 -5.03
N LEU A 362 -9.97 28.70 -5.06
CA LEU A 362 -10.06 27.72 -3.98
C LEU A 362 -8.95 26.70 -4.10
N ARG A 363 -8.32 26.37 -2.97
CA ARG A 363 -7.26 25.36 -2.90
C ARG A 363 -7.88 24.00 -2.60
N ILE A 364 -7.80 23.12 -3.59
CA ILE A 364 -8.39 21.79 -3.54
C ILE A 364 -7.26 20.78 -3.44
N GLY A 365 -7.21 20.03 -2.34
CA GLY A 365 -6.26 18.93 -2.15
C GLY A 365 -6.92 17.60 -2.47
N TYR A 366 -6.26 16.74 -3.24
CA TYR A 366 -6.64 15.35 -3.44
C TYR A 366 -5.60 14.44 -2.81
N ILE A 367 -6.01 13.52 -1.93
CA ILE A 367 -5.11 12.59 -1.24
C ILE A 367 -5.48 11.13 -1.53
N GLY A 368 -4.49 10.31 -1.81
CA GLY A 368 -4.64 8.87 -1.99
C GLY A 368 -3.46 8.18 -2.67
N HIS A 369 -3.44 6.86 -2.68
CA HIS A 369 -2.37 6.04 -3.30
C HIS A 369 -2.67 5.59 -4.73
N THR A 370 -3.79 6.06 -5.27
CA THR A 370 -4.40 5.54 -6.48
C THR A 370 -4.17 6.39 -7.72
N PHE A 371 -3.37 7.47 -7.62
CA PHE A 371 -2.96 8.36 -8.71
C PHE A 371 -1.93 7.73 -9.66
N ARG A 372 -2.24 6.56 -10.18
CA ARG A 372 -1.39 5.70 -11.03
C ARG A 372 -2.28 4.81 -11.89
N TYR A 373 -1.73 3.82 -12.59
CA TYR A 373 -2.47 2.74 -13.26
C TYR A 373 -3.24 1.88 -12.24
N HIS A 374 -4.35 2.43 -11.77
CA HIS A 374 -5.27 1.93 -10.78
C HIS A 374 -6.69 2.31 -11.20
N SER A 375 -7.70 1.55 -10.74
CA SER A 375 -9.11 1.80 -11.08
C SER A 375 -9.51 3.25 -10.81
N VAL A 376 -9.29 3.76 -9.60
CA VAL A 376 -9.58 5.15 -9.24
C VAL A 376 -8.80 6.15 -10.10
N GLY A 377 -7.51 5.93 -10.36
CA GLY A 377 -6.70 6.79 -11.23
C GLY A 377 -7.25 6.90 -12.66
N TRP A 378 -7.72 5.79 -13.24
CA TRP A 378 -8.38 5.80 -14.56
C TRP A 378 -9.66 6.66 -14.58
N LEU A 379 -10.37 6.72 -13.46
CA LEU A 379 -11.66 7.38 -13.34
C LEU A 379 -11.51 8.87 -13.01
N CYS A 380 -10.67 9.22 -12.04
CA CYS A 380 -10.53 10.61 -11.58
C CYS A 380 -9.68 11.49 -12.50
N ARG A 381 -8.84 10.91 -13.39
CA ARG A 381 -7.97 11.69 -14.30
C ARG A 381 -8.69 12.74 -15.14
N TRP A 382 -9.96 12.50 -15.50
CA TRP A 382 -10.73 13.43 -16.33
C TRP A 382 -11.14 14.68 -15.54
N LEU A 383 -11.43 14.54 -14.25
CA LEU A 383 -11.65 15.69 -13.37
C LEU A 383 -10.40 16.56 -13.32
N MET A 384 -9.22 15.93 -13.12
CA MET A 384 -7.94 16.63 -13.08
C MET A 384 -7.67 17.40 -14.37
N ALA A 385 -7.95 16.79 -15.52
CA ALA A 385 -7.77 17.41 -16.82
C ALA A 385 -8.73 18.58 -17.11
N TYR A 386 -9.86 18.67 -16.42
CA TYR A 386 -10.92 19.64 -16.71
C TYR A 386 -11.12 20.71 -15.64
N HIS A 387 -10.35 20.70 -14.56
CA HIS A 387 -10.40 21.77 -13.58
C HIS A 387 -10.22 23.17 -14.22
N ASP A 388 -11.06 24.11 -13.81
CA ASP A 388 -10.88 25.52 -14.16
C ASP A 388 -9.76 26.13 -13.31
N ILE A 389 -8.54 26.06 -13.83
CA ILE A 389 -7.34 26.58 -13.16
C ILE A 389 -7.37 28.09 -12.89
N SER A 390 -8.31 28.84 -13.48
CA SER A 390 -8.49 30.26 -13.15
C SER A 390 -9.24 30.47 -11.82
N GLN A 391 -9.87 29.42 -11.32
CA GLN A 391 -10.79 29.42 -10.19
C GLN A 391 -10.38 28.45 -9.08
N PHE A 392 -9.54 27.47 -9.40
CA PHE A 392 -9.10 26.42 -8.47
C PHE A 392 -7.59 26.20 -8.59
N GLU A 393 -6.91 26.10 -7.46
CA GLU A 393 -5.54 25.59 -7.35
C GLU A 393 -5.63 24.13 -6.88
N VAL A 394 -5.05 23.20 -7.66
CA VAL A 394 -5.20 21.76 -7.44
C VAL A 394 -3.91 21.18 -6.88
N PHE A 395 -3.97 20.59 -5.69
CA PHE A 395 -2.87 19.95 -5.01
C PHE A 395 -3.12 18.44 -4.97
N ILE A 396 -2.09 17.63 -5.23
CA ILE A 396 -2.19 16.17 -5.17
C ILE A 396 -1.15 15.64 -4.17
N TYR A 397 -1.63 14.88 -3.18
CA TYR A 397 -0.84 14.18 -2.17
C TYR A 397 -0.90 12.69 -2.47
N SER A 398 0.06 12.22 -3.26
CA SER A 398 0.14 10.84 -3.72
C SER A 398 0.85 9.96 -2.70
N LEU A 399 0.15 8.96 -2.17
CA LEU A 399 0.67 8.03 -1.15
C LEU A 399 1.21 6.73 -1.78
N THR A 400 1.99 6.88 -2.84
CA THR A 400 2.68 5.77 -3.50
C THR A 400 4.12 6.13 -3.84
N HIS A 401 4.99 5.13 -3.78
CA HIS A 401 6.42 5.25 -4.08
C HIS A 401 6.74 5.43 -5.57
N TYR A 402 5.80 5.08 -6.46
CA TYR A 402 6.08 4.98 -7.88
C TYR A 402 5.14 5.86 -8.70
N ALA A 403 5.72 6.81 -9.42
CA ALA A 403 5.05 7.50 -10.51
C ALA A 403 5.20 6.68 -11.79
N ASP A 404 4.08 6.25 -12.35
CA ASP A 404 4.03 5.62 -13.68
C ASP A 404 3.67 6.63 -14.78
N GLU A 405 3.59 6.16 -16.02
CA GLU A 405 3.24 7.01 -17.17
C GLU A 405 1.90 7.74 -16.98
N MET A 406 0.90 7.08 -16.37
CA MET A 406 -0.37 7.72 -16.06
C MET A 406 -0.18 8.84 -15.04
N THR A 407 0.65 8.61 -14.02
CA THR A 407 0.99 9.57 -12.97
C THR A 407 1.53 10.87 -13.56
N GLU A 408 2.56 10.76 -14.40
CA GLU A 408 3.17 11.91 -15.06
C GLU A 408 2.21 12.62 -16.01
N LYS A 409 1.47 11.86 -16.82
CA LYS A 409 0.62 12.41 -17.87
C LYS A 409 -0.62 13.12 -17.34
N TRP A 410 -1.26 12.56 -16.32
CA TRP A 410 -2.59 13.00 -15.90
C TRP A 410 -2.62 13.73 -14.56
N PHE A 411 -1.68 13.47 -13.64
CA PHE A 411 -1.72 14.03 -12.30
C PHE A 411 -0.67 15.13 -12.11
N ILE A 412 0.61 14.86 -12.41
CA ILE A 412 1.68 15.86 -12.27
C ILE A 412 1.44 17.06 -13.19
N LYS A 413 1.08 16.82 -14.47
CA LYS A 413 0.88 17.91 -15.45
C LYS A 413 -0.39 18.73 -15.25
N ASN A 414 -1.39 18.20 -14.55
CA ASN A 414 -2.69 18.87 -14.35
C ASN A 414 -2.91 19.31 -12.90
N SER A 415 -1.85 19.40 -12.11
CA SER A 415 -1.91 19.94 -10.75
C SER A 415 -1.04 21.18 -10.61
N THR A 416 -1.41 22.04 -9.67
CA THR A 416 -0.60 23.17 -9.20
C THR A 416 0.62 22.67 -8.44
N GLN A 417 0.45 21.65 -7.60
CA GLN A 417 1.52 20.96 -6.89
C GLN A 417 1.23 19.46 -6.79
N PHE A 418 2.29 18.66 -6.86
CA PHE A 418 2.24 17.21 -6.71
C PHE A 418 3.30 16.76 -5.71
N TYR A 419 2.86 16.08 -4.65
CA TYR A 419 3.72 15.47 -3.65
C TYR A 419 3.64 13.94 -3.76
N SER A 420 4.78 13.27 -3.61
CA SER A 420 4.87 11.80 -3.61
C SER A 420 5.44 11.34 -2.27
N TYR A 421 4.67 10.55 -1.54
CA TYR A 421 5.04 10.00 -0.24
C TYR A 421 5.08 8.47 -0.27
N SER A 422 5.98 7.91 0.53
CA SER A 422 5.97 6.48 0.84
C SER A 422 4.77 6.12 1.73
N GLN A 423 4.32 4.87 1.69
CA GLN A 423 3.29 4.41 2.63
C GLN A 423 3.82 4.29 4.07
N ASP A 424 5.14 4.34 4.27
CA ASP A 424 5.79 4.39 5.58
C ASP A 424 6.17 5.83 5.99
N THR A 425 5.77 6.85 5.21
CA THR A 425 5.92 8.25 5.62
C THR A 425 5.05 8.47 6.86
N PHE A 426 5.57 9.19 7.85
CA PHE A 426 4.82 9.59 9.02
C PHE A 426 3.64 10.49 8.61
N TYR A 427 2.42 10.16 9.04
CA TYR A 427 1.23 10.92 8.66
C TYR A 427 1.33 12.39 9.09
N GLU A 428 2.09 12.68 10.16
CA GLU A 428 2.34 14.03 10.67
C GLU A 428 2.98 14.94 9.63
N ASP A 429 3.94 14.43 8.85
CA ASP A 429 4.62 15.20 7.80
C ASP A 429 3.64 15.60 6.69
N ILE A 430 2.73 14.69 6.34
CA ILE A 430 1.69 14.92 5.33
C ILE A 430 0.65 15.91 5.86
N VAL A 431 0.21 15.75 7.12
CA VAL A 431 -0.71 16.68 7.79
C VAL A 431 -0.12 18.09 7.84
N GLN A 432 1.17 18.21 8.16
CA GLN A 432 1.86 19.51 8.21
C GLN A 432 1.94 20.13 6.81
N GLN A 433 2.32 19.36 5.79
CA GLN A 433 2.38 19.86 4.40
C GLN A 433 1.02 20.39 3.94
N ILE A 434 -0.08 19.66 4.16
CA ILE A 434 -1.43 20.08 3.77
C ILE A 434 -1.83 21.42 4.44
N ARG A 435 -1.42 21.62 5.69
CA ARG A 435 -1.66 22.88 6.42
C ARG A 435 -0.80 24.02 5.91
N ASP A 436 0.46 23.75 5.58
CA ASP A 436 1.37 24.75 5.02
C ASP A 436 0.90 25.22 3.64
N ASP A 437 0.32 24.31 2.85
CA ASP A 437 -0.33 24.61 1.57
C ASP A 437 -1.66 25.36 1.73
N ARG A 438 -2.22 25.39 2.94
CA ARG A 438 -3.50 26.03 3.28
C ARG A 438 -4.65 25.54 2.41
N ILE A 439 -4.78 24.22 2.29
CA ILE A 439 -5.87 23.60 1.55
C ILE A 439 -7.22 24.00 2.16
N ASP A 440 -8.18 24.39 1.30
CA ASP A 440 -9.53 24.77 1.72
C ASP A 440 -10.43 23.54 1.82
N ILE A 441 -10.33 22.65 0.83
CA ILE A 441 -11.09 21.40 0.76
C ILE A 441 -10.13 20.26 0.45
N LEU A 442 -10.05 19.29 1.36
CA LEU A 442 -9.28 18.06 1.16
C LEU A 442 -10.21 16.92 0.77
N ILE A 443 -9.93 16.27 -0.36
CA ILE A 443 -10.69 15.17 -0.91
C ILE A 443 -9.89 13.89 -0.80
N ASP A 444 -10.39 12.96 -0.01
CA ASP A 444 -9.91 11.60 0.08
C ASP A 444 -10.47 10.77 -1.08
N VAL A 445 -9.58 10.29 -1.97
CA VAL A 445 -9.94 9.45 -3.11
C VAL A 445 -9.82 7.95 -2.86
N ASP A 446 -9.31 7.56 -1.69
CA ASP A 446 -9.14 6.17 -1.29
C ASP A 446 -10.31 5.66 -0.44
N SER A 447 -10.99 6.55 0.29
CA SER A 447 -11.84 6.17 1.43
C SER A 447 -10.99 5.38 2.43
N ILE A 448 -11.54 4.30 2.99
CA ILE A 448 -10.87 3.42 3.94
C ILE A 448 -9.88 2.44 3.30
N THR A 449 -9.57 2.54 2.00
CA THR A 449 -8.75 1.52 1.32
C THR A 449 -7.25 1.64 1.59
N LEU A 450 -6.81 2.72 2.24
CA LEU A 450 -5.46 2.89 2.76
C LEU A 450 -5.49 3.54 4.15
N ASN A 451 -4.86 2.88 5.13
CA ASN A 451 -4.84 3.35 6.52
C ASN A 451 -4.17 4.72 6.67
N LEU A 452 -3.07 4.97 5.95
CA LEU A 452 -2.34 6.25 6.01
C LEU A 452 -3.23 7.44 5.62
N THR A 453 -4.11 7.26 4.63
CA THR A 453 -5.09 8.30 4.26
C THR A 453 -6.05 8.56 5.42
N CYS A 454 -6.58 7.51 6.07
CA CYS A 454 -7.45 7.65 7.23
C CYS A 454 -6.76 8.38 8.39
N GLU A 455 -5.49 8.07 8.68
CA GLU A 455 -4.69 8.73 9.72
C GLU A 455 -4.59 10.24 9.45
N VAL A 456 -4.27 10.64 8.21
CA VAL A 456 -4.22 12.05 7.81
C VAL A 456 -5.59 12.73 7.97
N MET A 457 -6.66 12.09 7.47
CA MET A 457 -8.01 12.68 7.49
C MET A 457 -8.55 12.86 8.92
N VAL A 458 -8.19 11.98 9.87
CA VAL A 458 -8.57 12.11 11.28
C VAL A 458 -8.06 13.41 11.91
N HIS A 459 -6.89 13.89 11.49
CA HIS A 459 -6.28 15.12 12.02
C HIS A 459 -6.88 16.41 11.46
N LYS A 460 -7.85 16.30 10.54
CA LYS A 460 -8.56 17.43 9.92
C LYS A 460 -7.61 18.56 9.47
N PRO A 461 -6.61 18.28 8.60
CA PRO A 461 -5.66 19.30 8.14
C PRO A 461 -6.27 20.40 7.28
N ALA A 462 -7.42 20.15 6.63
CA ALA A 462 -8.21 21.16 5.92
C ALA A 462 -9.54 21.42 6.65
N PRO A 463 -10.11 22.64 6.58
CA PRO A 463 -11.35 22.98 7.26
C PRO A 463 -12.55 22.17 6.75
N ILE A 464 -12.58 21.86 5.45
CA ILE A 464 -13.57 20.98 4.83
C ILE A 464 -12.87 19.73 4.33
N GLN A 465 -13.44 18.57 4.66
CA GLN A 465 -12.97 17.27 4.22
C GLN A 465 -14.09 16.49 3.55
N VAL A 466 -13.76 15.84 2.44
CA VAL A 466 -14.73 15.12 1.59
C VAL A 466 -14.17 13.75 1.25
N THR A 467 -15.00 12.71 1.29
CA THR A 467 -14.65 11.42 0.68
C THR A 467 -15.28 11.33 -0.71
N TRP A 468 -14.47 11.00 -1.70
CA TRP A 468 -14.88 10.66 -3.06
C TRP A 468 -13.80 9.82 -3.74
N LEU A 469 -14.02 8.51 -3.79
CA LEU A 469 -14.27 7.73 -5.01
C LEU A 469 -13.93 6.26 -4.76
N GLY A 470 -12.85 5.98 -4.03
CA GLY A 470 -12.27 4.65 -3.90
C GLY A 470 -13.18 3.58 -3.30
N LEU A 471 -14.10 3.98 -2.41
CA LEU A 471 -15.14 3.13 -1.84
C LEU A 471 -16.35 4.00 -1.43
N ASP A 472 -17.31 3.38 -0.75
CA ASP A 472 -18.34 4.03 0.05
C ASP A 472 -17.75 5.01 1.09
N ALA A 473 -18.59 5.80 1.75
CA ALA A 473 -18.18 6.79 2.75
C ALA A 473 -17.27 6.18 3.84
N SER A 474 -16.40 6.98 4.45
CA SER A 474 -15.42 6.49 5.42
C SER A 474 -16.03 6.10 6.78
N GLY A 475 -17.03 6.82 7.26
CA GLY A 475 -17.49 6.77 8.65
C GLY A 475 -16.59 7.52 9.64
N ILE A 476 -15.53 8.20 9.19
CA ILE A 476 -14.60 8.96 10.04
C ILE A 476 -15.27 10.29 10.42
N PRO A 477 -15.46 10.58 11.73
CA PRO A 477 -16.15 11.79 12.17
C PRO A 477 -15.53 13.12 11.71
N ALA A 478 -14.23 13.15 11.41
CA ALA A 478 -13.54 14.33 10.90
C ALA A 478 -13.88 14.68 9.43
N ILE A 479 -14.47 13.75 8.67
CA ILE A 479 -14.85 13.95 7.26
C ILE A 479 -16.27 14.51 7.19
N ASP A 480 -16.44 15.64 6.50
CA ASP A 480 -17.68 16.42 6.54
C ASP A 480 -18.70 15.93 5.49
N TYR A 481 -18.24 15.61 4.29
CA TYR A 481 -19.11 15.28 3.16
C TYR A 481 -18.74 13.97 2.46
N PHE A 482 -19.76 13.30 1.91
CA PHE A 482 -19.60 12.19 0.98
C PHE A 482 -20.25 12.53 -0.36
N ILE A 483 -19.48 12.47 -1.46
CA ILE A 483 -20.03 12.72 -2.80
C ILE A 483 -20.82 11.52 -3.29
N ALA A 484 -22.07 11.75 -3.68
CA ALA A 484 -22.95 10.76 -4.29
C ALA A 484 -23.75 11.39 -5.45
N ASP A 485 -24.70 10.65 -5.98
CA ASP A 485 -25.65 11.11 -6.99
C ASP A 485 -27.07 10.63 -6.67
N PRO A 486 -28.10 10.97 -7.47
CA PRO A 486 -29.48 10.57 -7.19
C PRO A 486 -29.74 9.05 -7.21
N TYR A 487 -28.82 8.23 -7.72
CA TYR A 487 -29.07 6.82 -8.03
C TYR A 487 -28.22 5.85 -7.21
N VAL A 488 -26.96 6.21 -6.91
CA VAL A 488 -25.98 5.32 -6.25
C VAL A 488 -26.32 5.08 -4.77
N LEU A 489 -27.08 5.98 -4.15
CA LEU A 489 -27.63 5.80 -2.80
C LEU A 489 -29.14 6.04 -2.81
N PRO A 490 -29.94 5.24 -2.08
CA PRO A 490 -31.36 5.51 -1.82
C PRO A 490 -31.60 6.88 -1.20
N ASP A 491 -32.80 7.43 -1.35
CA ASP A 491 -33.15 8.77 -0.83
C ASP A 491 -33.02 8.87 0.69
N ASP A 492 -33.34 7.80 1.42
CA ASP A 492 -33.27 7.69 2.87
C ASP A 492 -31.86 7.35 3.39
N ALA A 493 -30.84 7.31 2.52
CA ALA A 493 -29.49 6.94 2.91
C ALA A 493 -28.93 7.80 4.05
N GLN A 494 -29.27 9.09 4.10
CA GLN A 494 -28.77 10.01 5.12
C GLN A 494 -29.08 9.54 6.56
N ASP A 495 -30.08 8.67 6.76
CA ASP A 495 -30.41 8.06 8.06
C ASP A 495 -29.26 7.27 8.70
N TYR A 496 -28.35 6.73 7.88
CA TYR A 496 -27.31 5.79 8.33
C TYR A 496 -25.89 6.17 7.86
N TYR A 497 -25.73 7.22 7.08
CA TYR A 497 -24.42 7.84 6.81
C TYR A 497 -24.10 8.91 7.86
N SER A 498 -22.84 8.94 8.31
CA SER A 498 -22.37 9.91 9.29
C SER A 498 -21.94 11.22 8.65
N GLU A 499 -21.35 11.14 7.47
CA GLU A 499 -21.04 12.26 6.60
C GLU A 499 -22.33 12.85 6.03
N LYS A 500 -22.31 14.15 5.73
CA LYS A 500 -23.40 14.77 4.98
C LYS A 500 -23.29 14.34 3.51
N ILE A 501 -24.32 13.66 3.01
CA ILE A 501 -24.34 13.22 1.62
C ILE A 501 -24.53 14.44 0.72
N TRP A 502 -23.55 14.67 -0.15
CA TRP A 502 -23.61 15.68 -1.19
C TRP A 502 -23.97 15.04 -2.52
N ARG A 503 -25.22 15.21 -2.96
CA ARG A 503 -25.68 14.67 -4.25
C ARG A 503 -25.37 15.65 -5.36
N LEU A 504 -24.54 15.22 -6.30
CA LEU A 504 -24.36 15.93 -7.55
C LEU A 504 -25.65 15.84 -8.40
N PRO A 505 -25.86 16.78 -9.34
CA PRO A 505 -27.12 16.84 -10.09
C PRO A 505 -27.42 15.60 -10.95
N HIS A 506 -26.38 14.92 -11.48
CA HIS A 506 -26.55 13.81 -12.40
C HIS A 506 -25.83 12.53 -11.98
N THR A 507 -24.49 12.54 -11.96
CA THR A 507 -23.65 11.35 -11.72
C THR A 507 -22.55 11.67 -10.71
N TYR A 508 -22.22 10.72 -9.84
CA TYR A 508 -21.14 10.88 -8.86
C TYR A 508 -19.75 10.74 -9.52
N LEU A 509 -19.74 10.30 -10.78
CA LEU A 509 -18.56 10.12 -11.61
C LEU A 509 -18.90 10.32 -13.10
N GLY A 510 -18.20 11.23 -13.76
CA GLY A 510 -18.25 11.41 -15.21
C GLY A 510 -16.85 11.30 -15.83
N ILE A 511 -16.74 10.61 -16.97
CA ILE A 511 -15.47 10.33 -17.65
C ILE A 511 -15.59 10.57 -19.15
N ASP A 512 -14.49 10.80 -19.87
CA ASP A 512 -14.50 10.92 -21.35
C ASP A 512 -14.16 9.60 -22.08
N GLY A 513 -14.12 8.51 -21.32
CA GLY A 513 -13.94 7.15 -21.82
C GLY A 513 -12.61 6.50 -21.48
N PHE A 514 -12.34 5.41 -22.19
CA PHE A 514 -11.18 4.55 -22.00
C PHE A 514 -10.44 4.27 -23.30
N GLU A 515 -9.13 4.18 -23.20
CA GLU A 515 -8.25 3.64 -24.22
C GLU A 515 -8.47 2.12 -24.31
N VAL A 516 -8.54 1.61 -25.55
CA VAL A 516 -8.83 0.21 -25.87
C VAL A 516 -7.71 -0.32 -26.76
N GLY A 517 -7.20 -1.51 -26.45
CA GLY A 517 -6.15 -2.17 -27.21
C GLY A 517 -6.68 -3.00 -28.39
N VAL A 518 -5.89 -3.99 -28.79
CA VAL A 518 -6.29 -4.99 -29.79
C VAL A 518 -6.79 -6.24 -29.08
N SER A 519 -7.88 -6.81 -29.58
CA SER A 519 -8.42 -8.04 -29.00
C SER A 519 -7.52 -9.22 -29.32
N THR A 520 -7.21 -10.01 -28.30
CA THR A 520 -6.46 -11.27 -28.39
C THR A 520 -7.36 -12.50 -28.29
N LEU A 521 -8.67 -12.29 -28.05
CA LEU A 521 -9.66 -13.35 -27.91
C LEU A 521 -10.57 -13.40 -29.12
N THR A 522 -10.78 -14.61 -29.66
CA THR A 522 -11.81 -14.87 -30.67
C THR A 522 -12.69 -16.02 -30.21
N ARG A 523 -13.91 -16.13 -30.78
CA ARG A 523 -14.81 -17.27 -30.49
C ARG A 523 -14.14 -18.60 -30.83
N GLU A 524 -13.43 -18.63 -31.97
CA GLU A 524 -12.70 -19.81 -32.44
C GLU A 524 -11.57 -20.20 -31.49
N SER A 525 -10.78 -19.24 -30.99
CA SER A 525 -9.65 -19.54 -30.09
C SER A 525 -10.07 -20.17 -28.76
N ILE A 526 -11.35 -20.05 -28.37
CA ILE A 526 -11.91 -20.65 -27.16
C ILE A 526 -12.96 -21.75 -27.45
N GLY A 527 -13.05 -22.20 -28.70
CA GLY A 527 -13.94 -23.30 -29.10
C GLY A 527 -15.41 -22.99 -28.85
N ILE A 528 -15.86 -21.78 -29.23
CA ILE A 528 -17.26 -21.36 -29.19
C ILE A 528 -17.76 -21.14 -30.62
N GLU A 529 -18.98 -21.63 -30.88
CA GLU A 529 -19.65 -21.49 -32.17
C GLU A 529 -20.01 -20.03 -32.48
N LYS A 530 -20.12 -19.71 -33.77
CA LYS A 530 -20.30 -18.32 -34.23
C LYS A 530 -21.64 -17.71 -33.83
N ASP A 531 -22.69 -18.52 -33.73
CA ASP A 531 -24.07 -18.14 -33.43
C ASP A 531 -24.47 -18.34 -31.97
N ALA A 532 -23.58 -18.91 -31.15
CA ALA A 532 -23.82 -19.07 -29.72
C ALA A 532 -23.86 -17.72 -28.99
N ILE A 533 -24.66 -17.62 -27.93
CA ILE A 533 -24.66 -16.44 -27.06
C ILE A 533 -23.53 -16.53 -26.05
N ILE A 534 -22.75 -15.46 -25.91
CA ILE A 534 -21.68 -15.35 -24.92
C ILE A 534 -22.14 -14.43 -23.79
N PHE A 535 -22.40 -15.03 -22.63
CA PHE A 535 -22.46 -14.32 -21.37
C PHE A 535 -21.05 -14.19 -20.79
N MET A 536 -20.76 -13.09 -20.12
CA MET A 536 -19.48 -12.88 -19.47
C MET A 536 -19.63 -12.33 -18.05
N ASN A 537 -18.89 -12.90 -17.10
CA ASN A 537 -18.66 -12.33 -15.78
C ASN A 537 -17.18 -11.92 -15.68
N ILE A 538 -16.95 -10.65 -15.39
CA ILE A 538 -15.61 -10.03 -15.36
C ILE A 538 -15.20 -9.53 -13.98
N GLN A 539 -15.94 -9.91 -12.94
CA GLN A 539 -15.75 -9.38 -11.59
C GLN A 539 -14.65 -10.11 -10.83
N GLY A 540 -13.98 -9.38 -9.93
CA GLY A 540 -12.94 -9.93 -9.06
C GLY A 540 -13.47 -10.91 -8.02
N THR A 541 -12.55 -11.69 -7.43
CA THR A 541 -12.84 -12.87 -6.57
C THR A 541 -13.82 -12.56 -5.43
N LEU A 542 -13.64 -11.41 -4.79
CA LEU A 542 -14.42 -10.93 -3.65
C LEU A 542 -15.89 -10.66 -3.98
N LYS A 543 -16.24 -10.54 -5.26
CA LYS A 543 -17.60 -10.21 -5.71
C LYS A 543 -18.40 -11.43 -6.19
N LEU A 544 -17.81 -12.62 -6.16
CA LEU A 544 -18.37 -13.84 -6.74
C LEU A 544 -19.29 -14.62 -5.78
N HIS A 545 -20.23 -13.92 -5.15
CA HIS A 545 -21.15 -14.51 -4.17
C HIS A 545 -21.92 -15.69 -4.80
N PRO A 546 -22.00 -16.88 -4.16
CA PRO A 546 -22.59 -18.07 -4.77
C PRO A 546 -24.03 -17.88 -5.26
N ASP A 547 -24.84 -17.10 -4.56
CA ASP A 547 -26.26 -16.91 -4.90
C ASP A 547 -26.45 -16.21 -6.25
N ILE A 548 -25.72 -15.13 -6.54
CA ILE A 548 -25.81 -14.47 -7.85
C ILE A 548 -25.26 -15.37 -8.96
N LEU A 549 -24.22 -16.16 -8.68
CA LEU A 549 -23.66 -17.11 -9.64
C LEU A 549 -24.67 -18.21 -10.00
N ARG A 550 -25.49 -18.69 -9.05
CA ARG A 550 -26.60 -19.61 -9.35
C ARG A 550 -27.60 -19.00 -10.33
N LEU A 551 -27.94 -17.72 -10.15
CA LEU A 551 -28.81 -17.02 -11.09
C LEU A 551 -28.19 -16.91 -12.49
N GLN A 552 -26.87 -16.65 -12.57
CA GLN A 552 -26.14 -16.67 -13.85
C GLN A 552 -26.19 -18.05 -14.52
N MET A 553 -26.06 -19.15 -13.76
CA MET A 553 -26.24 -20.50 -14.29
C MET A 553 -27.67 -20.75 -14.82
N ARG A 554 -28.70 -20.24 -14.12
CA ARG A 554 -30.09 -20.33 -14.58
C ARG A 554 -30.31 -19.58 -15.89
N ILE A 555 -29.67 -18.43 -16.10
CA ILE A 555 -29.72 -17.71 -17.38
C ILE A 555 -29.16 -18.60 -18.50
N VAL A 556 -27.96 -19.14 -18.31
CA VAL A 556 -27.30 -20.05 -19.27
C VAL A 556 -28.17 -21.27 -19.56
N LYS A 557 -28.82 -21.84 -18.54
CA LYS A 557 -29.69 -23.02 -18.66
C LYS A 557 -30.84 -22.81 -19.63
N ASN A 558 -31.45 -21.62 -19.57
CA ASN A 558 -32.62 -21.28 -20.36
C ASN A 558 -32.31 -21.02 -21.85
N ILE A 559 -31.03 -20.91 -22.22
CA ILE A 559 -30.60 -20.64 -23.60
C ILE A 559 -29.64 -21.75 -24.04
N PRO A 560 -30.10 -22.80 -24.74
CA PRO A 560 -29.29 -23.98 -25.04
C PRO A 560 -27.96 -23.68 -25.74
N ASN A 561 -27.97 -22.83 -26.78
CA ASN A 561 -26.75 -22.42 -27.49
C ASN A 561 -26.13 -21.18 -26.84
N SER A 562 -25.67 -21.31 -25.60
CA SER A 562 -24.95 -20.22 -24.91
C SER A 562 -23.82 -20.72 -24.01
N TYR A 563 -22.86 -19.83 -23.77
CA TYR A 563 -21.70 -20.07 -22.92
C TYR A 563 -21.58 -18.96 -21.87
N LEU A 564 -21.06 -19.31 -20.70
CA LEU A 564 -20.65 -18.36 -19.69
C LEU A 564 -19.12 -18.32 -19.60
N LEU A 565 -18.56 -17.18 -19.99
CA LEU A 565 -17.16 -16.85 -19.81
C LEU A 565 -16.96 -16.23 -18.44
N VAL A 566 -15.98 -16.73 -17.71
CA VAL A 566 -15.64 -16.21 -16.38
C VAL A 566 -14.16 -15.84 -16.39
N LYS A 567 -13.86 -14.57 -16.14
CA LYS A 567 -12.49 -14.10 -16.02
C LYS A 567 -12.02 -14.25 -14.59
N GLY A 568 -10.83 -14.82 -14.39
CA GLY A 568 -10.25 -14.96 -13.07
C GLY A 568 -8.84 -15.55 -13.12
N LYS A 569 -8.33 -15.90 -11.94
CA LYS A 569 -7.12 -16.72 -11.81
C LYS A 569 -7.52 -18.17 -12.14
N ASN A 570 -7.58 -18.49 -13.43
CA ASN A 570 -8.12 -19.76 -13.92
C ASN A 570 -7.29 -20.99 -13.50
N ASP A 571 -6.08 -20.78 -12.98
CA ASP A 571 -5.20 -21.78 -12.36
C ASP A 571 -5.56 -22.11 -10.90
N GLN A 572 -6.44 -21.33 -10.25
CA GLN A 572 -6.86 -21.60 -8.88
C GLN A 572 -7.93 -22.69 -8.81
N VAL A 573 -7.63 -23.75 -8.06
CA VAL A 573 -8.46 -24.95 -7.90
C VAL A 573 -9.87 -24.61 -7.38
N PHE A 574 -9.96 -23.77 -6.35
CA PHE A 574 -11.26 -23.39 -5.75
C PHE A 574 -12.15 -22.59 -6.71
N PHE A 575 -11.58 -21.80 -7.61
CA PHE A 575 -12.34 -21.06 -8.61
C PHE A 575 -13.10 -22.01 -9.55
N GLN A 576 -12.40 -23.00 -10.13
CA GLN A 576 -13.07 -23.97 -10.99
C GLN A 576 -14.04 -24.87 -10.21
N GLN A 577 -13.71 -25.23 -8.97
CA GLN A 577 -14.57 -26.04 -8.10
C GLN A 577 -15.90 -25.35 -7.80
N LEU A 578 -15.87 -24.07 -7.43
CA LEU A 578 -17.07 -23.25 -7.19
C LEU A 578 -18.01 -23.31 -8.39
N TYR A 579 -17.51 -22.95 -9.58
CA TYR A 579 -18.33 -22.94 -10.80
C TYR A 579 -18.79 -24.34 -11.22
N THR A 580 -17.95 -25.36 -11.09
CA THR A 580 -18.31 -26.76 -11.41
C THR A 580 -19.42 -27.26 -10.49
N ARG A 581 -19.34 -26.98 -9.20
CA ARG A 581 -20.35 -27.36 -8.21
C ARG A 581 -21.68 -26.65 -8.53
N LEU A 582 -21.66 -25.34 -8.72
CA LEU A 582 -22.86 -24.56 -9.04
C LEU A 582 -23.49 -24.98 -10.38
N ALA A 583 -22.67 -25.26 -11.40
CA ALA A 583 -23.15 -25.81 -12.68
C ALA A 583 -23.85 -27.15 -12.47
N LYS A 584 -23.28 -28.06 -11.68
CA LYS A 584 -23.90 -29.36 -11.36
C LYS A 584 -25.21 -29.19 -10.58
N GLU A 585 -25.25 -28.30 -9.59
CA GLU A 585 -26.46 -27.99 -8.80
C GLU A 585 -27.61 -27.50 -9.70
N GLU A 586 -27.31 -26.64 -10.68
CA GLU A 586 -28.30 -26.05 -11.57
C GLU A 586 -28.56 -26.89 -12.84
N GLY A 587 -27.80 -27.97 -13.07
CA GLY A 587 -27.95 -28.87 -14.22
C GLY A 587 -27.38 -28.33 -15.52
N ILE A 588 -26.25 -27.61 -15.45
CA ILE A 588 -25.47 -27.10 -16.58
C ILE A 588 -24.27 -28.02 -16.84
N GLU A 589 -24.04 -28.35 -18.12
CA GLU A 589 -22.82 -29.04 -18.53
C GLU A 589 -21.60 -28.11 -18.41
N ILE A 590 -20.50 -28.63 -17.84
CA ILE A 590 -19.28 -27.85 -17.61
C ILE A 590 -18.64 -27.32 -18.90
N ASN A 591 -18.86 -28.00 -20.03
CA ASN A 591 -18.43 -27.57 -21.36
C ASN A 591 -19.14 -26.28 -21.84
N ARG A 592 -20.12 -25.74 -21.10
CA ARG A 592 -20.75 -24.45 -21.35
C ARG A 592 -20.08 -23.31 -20.59
N LEU A 593 -19.11 -23.62 -19.72
CA LEU A 593 -18.28 -22.64 -19.05
C LEU A 593 -16.94 -22.51 -19.77
N ARG A 594 -16.39 -21.28 -19.82
CA ARG A 594 -15.00 -21.03 -20.23
C ARG A 594 -14.31 -20.18 -19.18
N PHE A 595 -13.20 -20.69 -18.65
CA PHE A 595 -12.38 -20.00 -17.66
C PHE A 595 -11.25 -19.25 -18.36
N LEU A 596 -11.32 -17.92 -18.34
CA LEU A 596 -10.33 -17.05 -18.96
C LEU A 596 -9.30 -16.59 -17.93
N ALA A 597 -8.03 -16.61 -18.31
CA ALA A 597 -6.96 -16.05 -17.51
C ALA A 597 -7.05 -14.51 -17.45
N ASN A 598 -6.33 -13.93 -16.50
CA ASN A 598 -6.09 -12.50 -16.50
C ASN A 598 -5.28 -12.07 -17.73
N THR A 599 -5.53 -10.85 -18.18
CA THR A 599 -4.83 -10.24 -19.31
C THR A 599 -3.61 -9.46 -18.80
N PRO A 600 -2.47 -9.46 -19.51
CA PRO A 600 -1.28 -8.72 -19.11
C PRO A 600 -1.51 -7.22 -18.98
N THR A 601 -2.36 -6.64 -19.84
CA THR A 601 -2.65 -5.21 -19.84
C THR A 601 -4.15 -4.89 -19.70
N VAL A 602 -4.44 -3.69 -19.22
CA VAL A 602 -5.82 -3.14 -19.16
C VAL A 602 -6.38 -2.82 -20.53
N LEU A 603 -5.52 -2.50 -21.51
CA LEU A 603 -5.94 -2.22 -22.88
C LEU A 603 -6.44 -3.49 -23.58
N GLU A 604 -5.70 -4.60 -23.43
CA GLU A 604 -6.12 -5.91 -23.90
C GLU A 604 -7.36 -6.40 -23.16
N HIS A 605 -7.46 -6.14 -21.84
CA HIS A 605 -8.67 -6.46 -21.09
C HIS A 605 -9.92 -5.88 -21.74
N ARG A 606 -9.91 -4.57 -22.01
CA ARG A 606 -11.05 -3.86 -22.59
C ARG A 606 -11.36 -4.37 -23.99
N ALA A 607 -10.33 -4.59 -24.81
CA ALA A 607 -10.52 -5.11 -26.16
C ALA A 607 -11.16 -6.51 -26.15
N ASN A 608 -10.78 -7.37 -25.19
CA ASN A 608 -11.34 -8.70 -25.03
C ASN A 608 -12.76 -8.72 -24.48
N LEU A 609 -13.27 -7.62 -23.89
CA LEU A 609 -14.69 -7.54 -23.52
C LEU A 609 -15.59 -7.68 -24.76
N GLY A 610 -15.15 -7.21 -25.92
CA GLY A 610 -15.94 -7.22 -27.16
C GLY A 610 -16.34 -8.60 -27.67
N ILE A 611 -15.84 -9.69 -27.08
CA ILE A 611 -16.33 -11.04 -27.37
C ILE A 611 -17.70 -11.33 -26.76
N ALA A 612 -18.07 -10.62 -25.69
CA ALA A 612 -19.31 -10.85 -24.95
C ALA A 612 -20.51 -10.28 -25.71
N ASP A 613 -21.60 -11.04 -25.73
CA ASP A 613 -22.91 -10.54 -26.18
C ASP A 613 -23.64 -9.82 -25.04
N VAL A 614 -23.48 -10.31 -23.80
CA VAL A 614 -24.08 -9.75 -22.59
C VAL A 614 -23.12 -9.95 -21.41
N VAL A 615 -22.91 -8.91 -20.61
CA VAL A 615 -22.21 -9.02 -19.33
C VAL A 615 -23.21 -9.24 -18.20
N LEU A 616 -22.87 -10.15 -17.28
CA LEU A 616 -23.65 -10.46 -16.10
C LEU A 616 -22.91 -9.94 -14.87
N ASP A 617 -23.49 -8.93 -14.21
CA ASP A 617 -22.91 -8.31 -13.02
C ASP A 617 -23.11 -9.17 -11.76
N THR A 618 -22.48 -8.76 -10.66
CA THR A 618 -22.55 -9.46 -9.37
C THR A 618 -23.31 -8.68 -8.31
N TYR A 619 -23.79 -9.39 -7.29
CA TYR A 619 -24.54 -8.87 -6.14
C TYR A 619 -24.18 -9.73 -4.91
N PRO A 620 -24.03 -9.20 -3.69
CA PRO A 620 -24.36 -7.84 -3.21
C PRO A 620 -23.27 -6.78 -3.46
N TYR A 621 -22.26 -7.11 -4.27
CA TYR A 621 -21.22 -6.17 -4.66
C TYR A 621 -21.11 -6.16 -6.20
N ASN A 622 -21.51 -5.05 -6.83
CA ASN A 622 -21.47 -4.84 -8.28
C ASN A 622 -20.05 -4.54 -8.81
N GLY A 623 -19.93 -4.54 -10.14
CA GLY A 623 -18.87 -3.80 -10.83
C GLY A 623 -18.89 -2.31 -10.56
N ALA A 624 -17.74 -1.68 -10.80
CA ALA A 624 -17.63 -0.22 -10.87
C ALA A 624 -16.88 0.14 -12.16
N THR A 625 -15.54 0.14 -12.14
CA THR A 625 -14.72 0.33 -13.34
C THR A 625 -15.04 -0.69 -14.44
N THR A 626 -15.22 -1.96 -14.08
CA THR A 626 -15.60 -3.03 -15.03
C THR A 626 -16.95 -2.78 -15.69
N THR A 627 -17.90 -2.19 -14.97
CA THR A 627 -19.19 -1.77 -15.53
C THR A 627 -19.01 -0.62 -16.51
N LEU A 628 -18.24 0.41 -16.14
CA LEU A 628 -17.93 1.53 -17.03
C LEU A 628 -17.23 1.06 -18.31
N GLU A 629 -16.28 0.14 -18.20
CA GLU A 629 -15.58 -0.46 -19.35
C GLU A 629 -16.55 -1.25 -20.24
N THR A 630 -17.48 -2.01 -19.64
CA THR A 630 -18.52 -2.74 -20.37
C THR A 630 -19.44 -1.80 -21.17
N LEU A 631 -19.94 -0.75 -20.52
CA LEU A 631 -20.81 0.24 -21.17
C LEU A 631 -20.04 1.04 -22.24
N TRP A 632 -18.77 1.35 -22.01
CA TRP A 632 -17.90 2.01 -22.98
C TRP A 632 -17.65 1.14 -24.22
N MET A 633 -17.55 -0.18 -24.04
CA MET A 633 -17.46 -1.17 -25.11
C MET A 633 -18.82 -1.45 -25.78
N GLU A 634 -19.88 -0.72 -25.41
CA GLU A 634 -21.22 -0.80 -26.01
C GLU A 634 -21.91 -2.16 -25.81
N ILE A 635 -21.58 -2.85 -24.72
CA ILE A 635 -22.07 -4.20 -24.43
C ILE A 635 -23.27 -4.12 -23.47
N PRO A 636 -24.40 -4.79 -23.79
CA PRO A 636 -25.51 -4.93 -22.86
C PRO A 636 -25.09 -5.57 -21.53
N LEU A 637 -25.64 -5.08 -20.42
CA LEU A 637 -25.32 -5.50 -19.05
C LEU A 637 -26.60 -5.87 -18.31
N VAL A 638 -26.56 -6.94 -17.51
CA VAL A 638 -27.59 -7.24 -16.51
C VAL A 638 -27.01 -6.97 -15.13
N THR A 639 -27.70 -6.17 -14.32
CA THR A 639 -27.33 -5.91 -12.93
C THR A 639 -28.54 -6.05 -12.00
N LYS A 640 -28.27 -6.50 -10.77
CA LYS A 640 -29.27 -6.52 -9.69
C LYS A 640 -29.03 -5.32 -8.78
N VAL A 641 -30.08 -4.51 -8.61
CA VAL A 641 -30.05 -3.31 -7.80
C VAL A 641 -30.22 -3.67 -6.32
N GLY A 642 -29.26 -3.24 -5.51
CA GLY A 642 -29.33 -3.32 -4.05
C GLY A 642 -29.63 -1.98 -3.38
N GLU A 643 -29.33 -1.89 -2.09
CA GLU A 643 -29.50 -0.68 -1.27
C GLU A 643 -28.17 -0.02 -0.90
N GLN A 644 -27.11 -0.79 -0.62
CA GLN A 644 -25.80 -0.25 -0.29
C GLN A 644 -25.06 0.29 -1.52
N PHE A 645 -24.13 1.23 -1.31
CA PHE A 645 -23.31 1.84 -2.37
C PHE A 645 -22.66 0.79 -3.29
N ALA A 646 -22.04 -0.24 -2.71
CA ALA A 646 -21.39 -1.32 -3.45
C ALA A 646 -22.35 -2.13 -4.35
N ALA A 647 -23.65 -2.15 -4.04
CA ALA A 647 -24.70 -2.87 -4.78
C ALA A 647 -25.50 -1.97 -5.75
N ARG A 648 -25.06 -0.72 -5.97
CA ARG A 648 -25.79 0.26 -6.80
C ARG A 648 -24.92 0.97 -7.84
N ASN A 649 -23.62 0.68 -7.89
CA ASN A 649 -22.70 1.27 -8.86
C ASN A 649 -23.15 1.04 -10.30
N SER A 650 -23.46 -0.21 -10.67
CA SER A 650 -23.91 -0.51 -12.03
C SER A 650 -25.25 0.14 -12.36
N TYR A 651 -26.15 0.21 -11.38
CA TYR A 651 -27.44 0.89 -11.53
C TYR A 651 -27.27 2.37 -11.90
N THR A 652 -26.50 3.14 -11.10
CA THR A 652 -26.30 4.55 -11.40
C THR A 652 -25.63 4.76 -12.76
N PHE A 653 -24.64 3.94 -13.10
CA PHE A 653 -23.93 4.08 -14.38
C PHE A 653 -24.82 3.73 -15.57
N MET A 654 -25.65 2.70 -15.49
CA MET A 654 -26.60 2.38 -16.55
C MET A 654 -27.60 3.52 -16.78
N ILE A 655 -28.19 4.06 -15.71
CA ILE A 655 -29.14 5.17 -15.81
C ILE A 655 -28.47 6.43 -16.39
N ASN A 656 -27.28 6.78 -15.91
CA ASN A 656 -26.52 7.93 -16.40
C ASN A 656 -25.94 7.71 -17.83
N ALA A 657 -25.90 6.47 -18.32
CA ALA A 657 -25.64 6.11 -19.70
C ALA A 657 -26.91 6.00 -20.56
N GLY A 658 -28.08 6.32 -20.02
CA GLY A 658 -29.36 6.28 -20.73
C GLY A 658 -29.92 4.88 -20.96
N ILE A 659 -29.48 3.89 -20.18
CA ILE A 659 -29.89 2.49 -20.29
C ILE A 659 -30.75 2.09 -19.09
N SER A 660 -31.94 1.58 -19.37
CA SER A 660 -32.86 1.04 -18.36
C SER A 660 -33.00 -0.48 -18.44
N GLU A 661 -32.67 -1.04 -19.60
CA GLU A 661 -32.76 -2.43 -19.94
C GLU A 661 -31.62 -3.22 -19.28
N GLY A 662 -31.97 -4.34 -18.63
CA GLY A 662 -31.02 -5.13 -17.84
C GLY A 662 -30.94 -4.75 -16.37
N ILE A 663 -31.69 -3.75 -15.91
CA ILE A 663 -31.80 -3.38 -14.50
C ILE A 663 -32.87 -4.25 -13.82
N ALA A 664 -32.45 -5.05 -12.84
CA ALA A 664 -33.30 -5.96 -12.10
C ALA A 664 -33.44 -5.58 -10.63
N TRP A 665 -34.66 -5.63 -10.09
CA TRP A 665 -34.98 -5.36 -8.69
C TRP A 665 -35.27 -6.65 -7.89
N SER A 666 -35.27 -7.81 -8.56
CA SER A 666 -35.42 -9.12 -7.93
C SER A 666 -34.54 -10.17 -8.63
N ASP A 667 -34.40 -11.34 -8.00
CA ASP A 667 -33.69 -12.48 -8.59
C ASP A 667 -34.38 -12.98 -9.86
N GLU A 668 -35.72 -12.95 -9.89
CA GLU A 668 -36.53 -13.31 -11.05
C GLU A 668 -36.33 -12.32 -12.19
N GLU A 669 -36.32 -11.02 -11.91
CA GLU A 669 -36.05 -10.00 -12.92
C GLU A 669 -34.63 -10.12 -13.48
N TYR A 670 -33.65 -10.46 -12.63
CA TYR A 670 -32.26 -10.64 -13.05
C TYR A 670 -32.14 -11.79 -14.06
N VAL A 671 -32.73 -12.94 -13.74
CA VAL A 671 -32.77 -14.08 -14.68
C VAL A 671 -33.57 -13.71 -15.93
N GLY A 672 -34.72 -13.04 -15.77
CA GLY A 672 -35.58 -12.62 -16.88
C GLY A 672 -34.86 -11.71 -17.87
N TRP A 673 -34.13 -10.70 -17.39
CA TRP A 673 -33.31 -9.83 -18.23
C TRP A 673 -32.17 -10.58 -18.90
N GLY A 674 -31.48 -11.47 -18.20
CA GLY A 674 -30.43 -12.31 -18.79
C GLY A 674 -30.96 -13.16 -19.95
N VAL A 675 -32.12 -13.78 -19.79
CA VAL A 675 -32.74 -14.59 -20.85
C VAL A 675 -33.21 -13.70 -22.01
N LYS A 676 -33.83 -12.56 -21.71
CA LYS A 676 -34.32 -11.62 -22.73
C LYS A 676 -33.17 -11.07 -23.56
N LEU A 677 -32.11 -10.56 -22.92
CA LEU A 677 -30.94 -10.07 -23.62
C LEU A 677 -30.19 -11.18 -24.34
N GLY A 678 -30.20 -12.42 -23.85
CA GLY A 678 -29.60 -13.55 -24.57
C GLY A 678 -30.36 -13.93 -25.85
N THR A 679 -31.69 -13.84 -25.84
CA THR A 679 -32.52 -14.31 -26.96
C THR A 679 -32.91 -13.21 -27.96
N ASP A 680 -32.94 -11.94 -27.56
CA ASP A 680 -33.33 -10.81 -28.41
C ASP A 680 -32.12 -10.03 -28.96
N GLN A 681 -31.69 -10.39 -30.17
CA GLN A 681 -30.58 -9.72 -30.85
C GLN A 681 -30.91 -8.25 -31.19
N ASN A 682 -32.16 -7.91 -31.49
CA ASN A 682 -32.54 -6.56 -31.86
C ASN A 682 -32.44 -5.63 -30.65
N LEU A 683 -32.90 -6.10 -29.49
CA LEU A 683 -32.76 -5.37 -28.24
C LEU A 683 -31.28 -5.14 -27.88
N ARG A 684 -30.41 -6.14 -28.06
CA ARG A 684 -28.96 -5.95 -27.85
C ARG A 684 -28.38 -4.87 -28.77
N ARG A 685 -28.79 -4.85 -30.04
CA ARG A 685 -28.37 -3.81 -30.99
C ARG A 685 -28.89 -2.43 -30.59
N GLU A 686 -30.15 -2.33 -30.18
CA GLU A 686 -30.73 -1.07 -29.70
C GLU A 686 -29.95 -0.50 -28.51
N ILE A 687 -29.62 -1.35 -27.52
CA ILE A 687 -28.80 -0.95 -26.36
C ILE A 687 -27.41 -0.49 -26.80
N SER A 688 -26.75 -1.25 -27.69
CA SER A 688 -25.43 -0.89 -28.23
C SER A 688 -25.47 0.46 -28.96
N ASP A 689 -26.52 0.70 -29.75
CA ASP A 689 -26.71 1.97 -30.47
C ASP A 689 -27.00 3.13 -29.51
N LYS A 690 -27.80 2.93 -28.46
CA LYS A 690 -28.00 3.93 -27.38
C LYS A 690 -26.69 4.29 -26.71
N LEU A 691 -25.89 3.30 -26.32
CA LEU A 691 -24.57 3.50 -25.71
C LEU A 691 -23.63 4.27 -26.64
N ARG A 692 -23.57 3.89 -27.93
CA ARG A 692 -22.74 4.56 -28.93
C ARG A 692 -23.14 6.01 -29.14
N GLN A 693 -24.44 6.29 -29.26
CA GLN A 693 -24.97 7.64 -29.45
C GLN A 693 -24.81 8.51 -28.20
N GLY A 694 -24.84 7.91 -27.01
CA GLY A 694 -24.69 8.61 -25.74
C GLY A 694 -23.27 9.05 -25.40
N LYS A 695 -22.24 8.46 -26.02
CA LYS A 695 -20.84 8.84 -25.81
C LYS A 695 -20.64 10.33 -26.04
N LYS A 696 -19.91 10.99 -25.12
CA LYS A 696 -19.60 12.44 -25.11
C LYS A 696 -20.81 13.37 -24.91
N ILE A 697 -22.03 12.85 -24.76
CA ILE A 697 -23.25 13.65 -24.60
C ILE A 697 -23.87 13.41 -23.23
N LEU A 698 -24.05 12.15 -22.86
CA LEU A 698 -24.72 11.79 -21.61
C LEU A 698 -23.81 12.05 -20.40
N PRO A 699 -24.39 12.31 -19.21
CA PRO A 699 -23.63 12.73 -18.02
C PRO A 699 -22.47 11.80 -17.67
N LEU A 700 -22.65 10.48 -17.81
CA LEU A 700 -21.59 9.51 -17.53
C LEU A 700 -20.35 9.70 -18.42
N TRP A 701 -20.57 10.13 -19.66
CA TRP A 701 -19.54 10.25 -20.71
C TRP A 701 -19.08 11.69 -20.93
N ASN A 702 -19.38 12.60 -20.00
CA ASN A 702 -19.10 14.02 -20.10
C ASN A 702 -18.29 14.49 -18.88
N GLY A 703 -17.00 14.16 -18.86
CA GLY A 703 -16.08 14.52 -17.79
C GLY A 703 -15.96 16.03 -17.58
N LYS A 704 -16.12 16.83 -18.64
CA LYS A 704 -16.10 18.30 -18.53
C LYS A 704 -17.32 18.85 -17.78
N GLN A 705 -18.52 18.34 -18.07
CA GLN A 705 -19.71 18.69 -17.31
C GLN A 705 -19.55 18.27 -15.85
N PHE A 706 -19.11 17.03 -15.61
CA PHE A 706 -18.85 16.52 -14.27
C PHE A 706 -17.87 17.41 -13.48
N ALA A 707 -16.77 17.86 -14.10
CA ALA A 707 -15.82 18.76 -13.45
C ALA A 707 -16.47 20.08 -13.00
N ARG A 708 -17.35 20.67 -13.83
CA ARG A 708 -18.08 21.90 -13.47
C ARG A 708 -19.11 21.67 -12.36
N GLU A 709 -19.75 20.51 -12.33
CA GLU A 709 -20.68 20.12 -11.26
C GLU A 709 -19.95 19.91 -9.93
N MET A 710 -18.79 19.23 -9.95
CA MET A 710 -17.91 19.05 -8.79
C MET A 710 -17.38 20.38 -8.26
N GLU A 711 -16.92 21.27 -9.13
CA GLU A 711 -16.44 22.60 -8.75
C GLU A 711 -17.55 23.47 -8.15
N ASN A 712 -18.75 23.39 -8.69
CA ASN A 712 -19.90 24.06 -8.10
C ASN A 712 -20.22 23.49 -6.71
N ALA A 713 -20.11 22.17 -6.52
CA ALA A 713 -20.23 21.56 -5.20
C ALA A 713 -19.19 22.11 -4.21
N TYR A 714 -17.91 22.15 -4.61
CA TYR A 714 -16.83 22.71 -3.79
C TYR A 714 -17.10 24.16 -3.37
N ARG A 715 -17.56 25.00 -4.30
CA ARG A 715 -17.94 26.38 -3.98
C ARG A 715 -19.06 26.44 -2.96
N GLN A 716 -20.13 25.68 -3.18
CA GLN A 716 -21.27 25.69 -2.26
C GLN A 716 -20.87 25.18 -0.86
N MET A 717 -20.02 24.14 -0.77
CA MET A 717 -19.45 23.68 0.51
C MET A 717 -18.65 24.81 1.19
N TRP A 718 -17.79 25.50 0.44
CA TRP A 718 -17.01 26.64 0.96
C TRP A 718 -17.88 27.81 1.41
N GLU A 719 -18.94 28.12 0.67
CA GLU A 719 -19.90 29.16 1.03
C GLU A 719 -20.68 28.84 2.31
N ILE A 720 -21.05 27.57 2.51
CA ILE A 720 -21.65 27.10 3.76
C ILE A 720 -20.65 27.28 4.90
N TYR A 721 -19.40 26.86 4.72
CA TYR A 721 -18.36 26.98 5.74
C TYR A 721 -18.09 28.44 6.15
N ILE A 722 -17.97 29.37 5.19
CA ILE A 722 -17.81 30.81 5.47
C ILE A 722 -19.05 31.37 6.19
N LYS A 723 -20.25 30.86 5.93
CA LYS A 723 -21.45 31.36 6.58
C LYS A 723 -21.56 30.89 8.04
N GLU A 724 -20.98 29.74 8.35
CA GLU A 724 -21.02 29.09 9.67
C GLU A 724 -19.89 29.53 10.61
N ASN A 725 -18.84 30.19 10.09
CA ASN A 725 -17.66 30.66 10.84
C ASN A 725 -17.42 32.16 10.61
#